data_AF-A0A419T431-F1
#
_entry.id   AF-A0A419T431-F1
#
_cell.length_a   1.000
_cell.length_b   1.000
_cell.length_c   1.000
_cell.angle_alpha   90.00
_cell.angle_beta   90.00
_cell.angle_gamma   90.00
#
_symmetry.space_group_name_H-M   'P 1'
#
loop_
_entity.id
_entity.type
_entity.pdbx_description
1 polymer ?
#
loop_
_entity_poly.entity_id
_entity_poly.type
_entity_poly.pdbx_seq_one_letter_code
_entity_poly.pdbx_strand_id
1 'polypeptide(L)'
;MNKYIRKIVSGIVGGALLISSSTFGISDSSILIHERKWEENISSGVILEKIQRFTSAGWRNINVLRVDLDDRYTDIGVLFSDKGISTREKLSNMVKEKEAIAGINGDFFSTEAKPYPLGAVISEGKIVSSPYDFNKDLPVFSVDEDKKPLISYWNWEMSVIPENGKPIKISTINKYSKFTNVVVMYNKHWNGKTPGNTNYSDIVEVLVEDNIVKDIRIGQPPTDIPEDGYVLISRGPTGMNLANNFNIGDKVKIDIKGEIDYKKIKAAIGGGTFLVKDGEKTDFTLNVKGKHPRTALGITKDRDELIMVTIDGRDTSFKGVELDTLAEIMIDLGAYEAINLDGGGSTTMVVSPNGVDSPQVVNHPSDGNERRIVNGLGIFSDAPKRRLDYIQIFTEDTNVFVNTTRKFYVKGYDKYHNPVKIDLDRVDFDIEGVKGRFKDNVFMPEESGTATIKAEYRGKEAEIYIRVLNELKDLYIENDKFHVDIDGKVDLGEIYGINTEGFTAKINPNDINWHIIGDIGKIRDGVFYSSNKPSSGAIVASVEDAVENILVSVGYSEVEIEDFEDLDNIEFIPYPESVKGNIELANEDKEGTSSVKLKYDFTESEGTSAGYILFGEDGLKLKGSPDKIGMWIHGNNSNHWIRGKITDSNGNTYPIDFTQHVNWNGWEWVTADIPRNVSYPIKLNRIYVVEINPLNFDKGEILFDGLKALYRTPFKNIELPKETVVKDNKQKHVEVNENGYKFMVTGGINKIDNLLDYQILKRTESYLNKNEVGIVMDKLDKQYLENNNKPILEVTSGYSSFKHKDTYFIQLDNSKGGIRQTDYNQWIWLKNKLLNVEEKNIIVVLPKPVFGPNGFVDKLEADLFHEILSNYSKNGKDVWVIHGGDKIKVNLKDGIRYIQFNNPKIEETKDIYNLKYLSFAVNNGEITYEILPMFKRSIQ
;
A
#
# COMPACT_ATOMS: atom_id res chain seq x y z
N MET A 1 -48.87 -11.37 -16.04
CA MET A 1 -49.12 -10.00 -15.58
C MET A 1 -48.57 -9.87 -14.16
N ASN A 2 -47.25 -9.95 -14.00
CA ASN A 2 -46.25 -8.87 -13.91
C ASN A 2 -46.17 -8.18 -12.54
N LYS A 3 -45.26 -8.62 -11.65
CA LYS A 3 -43.91 -8.01 -11.49
C LYS A 3 -43.15 -8.66 -10.32
N TYR A 4 -42.22 -9.54 -10.69
CA TYR A 4 -41.01 -9.86 -9.93
C TYR A 4 -39.97 -8.74 -10.14
N ILE A 5 -39.12 -8.51 -9.12
CA ILE A 5 -37.68 -8.14 -9.14
C ILE A 5 -37.36 -7.49 -7.78
N ARG A 6 -36.70 -8.24 -6.88
CA ARG A 6 -35.91 -7.69 -5.76
C ARG A 6 -34.47 -7.61 -6.24
N LYS A 7 -33.86 -6.43 -6.10
CA LYS A 7 -32.48 -6.12 -6.50
C LYS A 7 -31.49 -6.44 -5.38
N ILE A 8 -30.30 -6.86 -5.82
CA ILE A 8 -29.04 -6.97 -5.07
C ILE A 8 -28.68 -5.59 -4.47
N VAL A 9 -28.30 -5.59 -3.19
CA VAL A 9 -27.91 -4.38 -2.44
C VAL A 9 -26.47 -4.00 -2.78
N SER A 10 -26.32 -2.95 -3.60
CA SER A 10 -25.23 -1.98 -3.45
C SER A 10 -25.85 -0.78 -2.75
N GLY A 11 -25.28 -0.32 -1.64
CA GLY A 11 -25.86 0.75 -0.82
C GLY A 11 -26.09 2.04 -1.61
N ILE A 12 -27.35 2.29 -1.95
CA ILE A 12 -27.93 3.63 -2.11
C ILE A 12 -28.83 3.79 -0.89
N VAL A 13 -28.43 4.60 0.09
CA VAL A 13 -29.32 5.01 1.17
C VAL A 13 -30.26 6.07 0.61
N GLY A 14 -31.51 5.68 0.39
CA GLY A 14 -32.63 6.56 0.12
C GLY A 14 -33.69 6.41 1.20
N GLY A 15 -33.54 7.14 2.30
CA GLY A 15 -34.58 7.43 3.29
C GLY A 15 -34.79 8.95 3.30
N ALA A 16 -35.99 9.39 2.96
CA ALA A 16 -36.31 10.79 2.72
C ALA A 16 -36.25 11.64 4.01
N LEU A 17 -35.32 12.58 4.05
CA LEU A 17 -35.46 13.85 4.75
C LEU A 17 -35.31 14.96 3.71
N LEU A 18 -36.43 15.62 3.42
CA LEU A 18 -36.49 16.84 2.63
C LEU A 18 -35.65 17.92 3.34
N ILE A 19 -34.41 18.12 2.91
CA ILE A 19 -33.68 19.37 3.15
C ILE A 19 -33.31 19.92 1.79
N SER A 20 -33.90 21.06 1.47
CA SER A 20 -33.72 21.84 0.27
C SER A 20 -32.24 21.97 -0.10
N SER A 21 -31.89 21.48 -1.29
CA SER A 21 -30.60 21.72 -1.93
C SER A 21 -30.44 23.22 -2.21
N SER A 22 -29.78 23.92 -1.29
CA SER A 22 -29.22 25.24 -1.55
C SER A 22 -27.89 25.01 -2.24
N THR A 23 -27.84 25.22 -3.55
CA THR A 23 -26.57 25.31 -4.28
C THR A 23 -25.81 26.53 -3.79
N PHE A 24 -24.79 26.33 -2.96
CA PHE A 24 -23.74 27.31 -2.76
C PHE A 24 -22.54 26.87 -3.58
N GLY A 25 -22.24 27.64 -4.62
CA GLY A 25 -20.95 27.54 -5.30
C GLY A 25 -19.88 28.25 -4.48
N ILE A 26 -18.64 27.72 -4.51
CA ILE A 26 -17.43 28.41 -5.00
C ILE A 26 -16.17 27.56 -4.72
N SER A 27 -15.34 27.48 -5.76
CA SER A 27 -13.89 27.16 -5.86
C SER A 27 -13.36 25.77 -5.46
N ASP A 28 -12.98 25.02 -6.51
CA ASP A 28 -12.27 23.72 -6.61
C ASP A 28 -12.97 22.42 -6.15
N SER A 29 -14.30 22.38 -6.23
CA SER A 29 -15.07 21.16 -6.01
C SER A 29 -14.97 20.21 -7.21
N SER A 30 -13.97 19.33 -7.19
CA SER A 30 -13.93 18.18 -8.10
C SER A 30 -15.27 17.42 -8.08
N ILE A 31 -15.84 17.14 -9.24
CA ILE A 31 -17.16 16.50 -9.35
C ILE A 31 -17.06 15.03 -8.93
N LEU A 32 -17.93 14.59 -8.02
CA LEU A 32 -18.04 13.19 -7.62
C LEU A 32 -18.63 12.35 -8.77
N ILE A 33 -17.91 11.30 -9.18
CA ILE A 33 -18.30 10.38 -10.26
C ILE A 33 -18.81 9.06 -9.68
N HIS A 34 -18.12 8.52 -8.68
CA HIS A 34 -18.47 7.27 -8.02
C HIS A 34 -17.95 7.29 -6.59
N GLU A 35 -18.69 6.66 -5.68
CA GLU A 35 -18.32 6.52 -4.28
C GLU A 35 -18.58 5.08 -3.83
N ARG A 36 -17.66 4.57 -3.02
CA ARG A 36 -17.84 3.35 -2.24
C ARG A 36 -17.63 3.70 -0.77
N LYS A 37 -18.48 3.18 0.08
CA LYS A 37 -18.41 3.35 1.52
C LYS A 37 -18.56 2.00 2.20
N TRP A 38 -17.68 1.71 3.15
CA TRP A 38 -17.75 0.56 4.05
C TRP A 38 -17.71 1.05 5.48
N GLU A 39 -18.42 0.37 6.38
CA GLU A 39 -18.49 0.73 7.80
C GLU A 39 -18.27 -0.53 8.65
N GLU A 40 -17.52 -0.37 9.74
CA GLU A 40 -17.22 -1.44 10.70
C GLU A 40 -17.27 -0.88 12.13
N ASN A 41 -18.02 -1.54 13.02
CA ASN A 41 -18.02 -1.20 14.44
C ASN A 41 -16.75 -1.75 15.09
N ILE A 42 -15.91 -0.87 15.64
CA ILE A 42 -14.69 -1.22 16.36
C ILE A 42 -14.97 -1.45 17.85
N SER A 43 -15.92 -0.70 18.42
CA SER A 43 -16.47 -0.85 19.77
C SER A 43 -17.88 -0.24 19.85
N SER A 44 -18.49 -0.15 21.03
CA SER A 44 -19.84 0.43 21.19
C SER A 44 -19.96 1.89 20.75
N GLY A 45 -18.91 2.69 20.91
CA GLY A 45 -18.90 4.11 20.55
C GLY A 45 -17.91 4.46 19.44
N VAL A 46 -17.41 3.48 18.66
CA VAL A 46 -16.39 3.75 17.64
C VAL A 46 -16.70 3.01 16.33
N ILE A 47 -16.82 3.76 15.25
CA ILE A 47 -17.07 3.24 13.89
C ILE A 47 -15.92 3.63 12.98
N LEU A 48 -15.39 2.66 12.23
CA LEU A 48 -14.47 2.90 11.12
C LEU A 48 -15.27 2.98 9.82
N GLU A 49 -15.19 4.11 9.12
CA GLU A 49 -15.64 4.27 7.75
C GLU A 49 -14.46 4.26 6.78
N LYS A 50 -14.56 3.48 5.70
CA LYS A 50 -13.65 3.55 4.56
C LYS A 50 -14.43 4.10 3.37
N ILE A 51 -13.99 5.23 2.83
CA ILE A 51 -14.66 5.95 1.74
C ILE A 51 -13.69 6.08 0.58
N GLN A 52 -14.04 5.47 -0.56
CA GLN A 52 -13.33 5.66 -1.83
C GLN A 52 -14.16 6.51 -2.77
N ARG A 53 -13.65 7.72 -3.08
CA ARG A 53 -14.29 8.67 -3.99
C ARG A 53 -13.51 8.77 -5.28
N PHE A 54 -14.15 8.42 -6.39
CA PHE A 54 -13.66 8.74 -7.71
C PHE A 54 -14.27 10.07 -8.17
N THR A 55 -13.42 11.05 -8.45
CA THR A 55 -13.83 12.41 -8.81
C THR A 55 -13.25 12.83 -10.16
N SER A 56 -13.64 13.99 -10.69
CA SER A 56 -12.98 14.58 -11.86
C SER A 56 -11.46 14.78 -11.66
N ALA A 57 -11.01 14.94 -10.42
CA ALA A 57 -9.60 15.08 -10.06
C ALA A 57 -8.84 13.75 -9.85
N GLY A 58 -9.52 12.60 -9.87
CA GLY A 58 -8.97 11.27 -9.61
C GLY A 58 -9.53 10.62 -8.34
N TRP A 59 -8.92 9.51 -7.93
CA TRP A 59 -9.30 8.78 -6.72
C TRP A 59 -8.84 9.43 -5.42
N ARG A 60 -9.68 9.31 -4.40
CA ARG A 60 -9.39 9.64 -3.00
C ARG A 60 -9.74 8.43 -2.15
N ASN A 61 -8.78 7.97 -1.34
CA ASN A 61 -9.01 6.97 -0.30
C ASN A 61 -9.05 7.71 1.04
N ILE A 62 -10.20 7.69 1.71
CA ILE A 62 -10.48 8.44 2.93
C ILE A 62 -10.88 7.43 4.00
N ASN A 63 -10.17 7.41 5.11
CA ASN A 63 -10.52 6.58 6.27
C ASN A 63 -10.93 7.50 7.42
N VAL A 64 -12.06 7.18 8.05
CA VAL A 64 -12.68 7.99 9.09
C VAL A 64 -12.93 7.12 10.31
N LEU A 65 -12.46 7.53 11.49
CA LEU A 65 -13.01 7.02 12.75
C LEU A 65 -14.01 8.04 13.28
N ARG A 66 -15.24 7.60 13.49
CA ARG A 66 -16.27 8.34 14.23
C ARG A 66 -16.28 7.83 15.65
N VAL A 67 -16.15 8.75 16.60
CA VAL A 67 -16.02 8.46 18.02
C VAL A 67 -17.13 9.20 18.76
N ASP A 68 -18.07 8.44 19.32
CA ASP A 68 -19.13 8.93 20.20
C ASP A 68 -18.53 9.27 21.57
N LEU A 69 -18.57 10.55 21.93
CA LEU A 69 -18.04 11.09 23.18
C LEU A 69 -19.02 10.93 24.35
N ASP A 70 -20.31 10.68 24.07
CA ASP A 70 -21.33 10.38 25.07
C ASP A 70 -21.32 8.88 25.46
N ASP A 71 -20.70 8.01 24.66
CA ASP A 71 -20.53 6.60 25.02
C ASP A 71 -19.71 6.47 26.31
N ARG A 72 -20.32 5.84 27.31
CA ARG A 72 -19.73 5.67 28.65
C ARG A 72 -18.47 4.81 28.68
N TYR A 73 -18.24 3.98 27.66
CA TYR A 73 -17.11 3.05 27.60
C TYR A 73 -15.96 3.51 26.70
N THR A 74 -16.21 4.47 25.82
CA THR A 74 -15.20 5.06 24.94
C THR A 74 -14.41 6.12 25.67
N ASP A 75 -13.08 6.12 25.52
CA ASP A 75 -12.19 7.08 26.15
C ASP A 75 -11.08 7.55 25.18
N ILE A 76 -10.46 8.69 25.46
CA ILE A 76 -9.49 9.34 24.57
C ILE A 76 -8.20 9.62 25.33
N GLY A 77 -7.07 9.30 24.70
CA GLY A 77 -5.75 9.54 25.28
C GLY A 77 -4.71 9.86 24.20
N VAL A 78 -3.59 10.44 24.62
CA VAL A 78 -2.43 10.65 23.75
C VAL A 78 -1.53 9.42 23.72
N LEU A 79 -1.01 9.14 22.52
CA LEU A 79 -0.07 8.06 22.26
C LEU A 79 1.31 8.65 22.05
N PHE A 80 2.32 8.10 22.73
CA PHE A 80 3.75 8.39 22.51
C PHE A 80 4.56 7.22 23.08
N SER A 81 5.84 7.13 22.71
CA SER A 81 6.70 6.03 23.16
C SER A 81 6.86 6.03 24.69
N ASP A 82 6.85 4.85 25.31
CA ASP A 82 7.19 4.68 26.73
C ASP A 82 8.63 5.10 27.07
N LYS A 83 9.49 5.20 26.06
CA LYS A 83 10.83 5.77 26.16
C LYS A 83 10.84 7.30 26.11
N GLY A 84 9.68 7.95 26.15
CA GLY A 84 9.52 9.40 26.15
C GLY A 84 9.25 10.03 24.78
N ILE A 85 8.75 11.26 24.81
CA ILE A 85 8.26 12.05 23.66
C ILE A 85 9.34 12.38 22.63
N SER A 86 10.62 12.27 23.00
CA SER A 86 11.74 12.45 22.07
C SER A 86 12.20 11.16 21.40
N THR A 87 11.39 10.11 21.48
CA THR A 87 11.63 8.84 20.81
C THR A 87 10.61 8.68 19.69
N ARG A 88 11.09 8.45 18.46
CA ARG A 88 10.21 8.11 17.34
C ARG A 88 9.81 6.64 17.41
N GLU A 89 8.52 6.37 17.29
CA GLU A 89 7.97 5.02 17.27
C GLU A 89 6.84 4.91 16.23
N LYS A 90 6.54 3.70 15.78
CA LYS A 90 5.38 3.42 14.94
C LYS A 90 4.09 3.62 15.74
N LEU A 91 3.07 4.20 15.13
CA LEU A 91 1.75 4.35 15.73
C LEU A 91 1.16 2.98 16.10
N SER A 92 1.35 1.96 15.25
CA SER A 92 0.91 0.59 15.52
C SER A 92 1.50 0.02 16.81
N ASN A 93 2.78 0.30 17.10
CA ASN A 93 3.42 -0.08 18.34
C ASN A 93 2.84 0.70 19.53
N MET A 94 2.65 2.02 19.41
CA MET A 94 2.05 2.82 20.48
C MET A 94 0.62 2.38 20.81
N VAL A 95 -0.21 2.08 19.79
CA VAL A 95 -1.57 1.55 19.96
C VAL A 95 -1.53 0.22 20.70
N LYS A 96 -0.60 -0.67 20.34
CA LYS A 96 -0.42 -1.96 21.01
C LYS A 96 0.01 -1.81 22.48
N GLU A 97 1.06 -1.03 22.72
CA GLU A 97 1.67 -0.84 24.05
C GLU A 97 0.69 -0.17 25.03
N LYS A 98 -0.13 0.75 24.53
CA LYS A 98 -1.15 1.44 25.33
C LYS A 98 -2.49 0.71 25.40
N GLU A 99 -2.66 -0.41 24.69
CA GLU A 99 -3.93 -1.13 24.60
C GLU A 99 -5.09 -0.26 24.06
N ALA A 100 -4.76 0.66 23.14
CA ALA A 100 -5.77 1.44 22.43
C ALA A 100 -6.48 0.57 21.38
N ILE A 101 -7.78 0.80 21.17
CA ILE A 101 -8.58 0.11 20.15
C ILE A 101 -8.46 0.76 18.78
N ALA A 102 -8.00 2.00 18.71
CA ALA A 102 -7.68 2.70 17.47
C ALA A 102 -6.77 3.91 17.73
N GLY A 103 -6.19 4.48 16.69
CA GLY A 103 -5.49 5.76 16.77
C GLY A 103 -5.07 6.34 15.42
N ILE A 104 -4.72 7.62 15.42
CA ILE A 104 -4.11 8.32 14.27
C ILE A 104 -2.80 8.99 14.68
N ASN A 105 -1.95 9.30 13.70
CA ASN A 105 -0.75 10.10 13.94
C ASN A 105 -1.10 11.51 14.41
N GLY A 106 -0.17 12.13 15.14
CA GLY A 106 -0.39 13.38 15.82
C GLY A 106 0.22 14.61 15.17
N ASP A 107 0.86 15.39 16.02
CA ASP A 107 1.37 16.73 15.77
C ASP A 107 2.55 16.74 14.77
N PHE A 108 2.82 17.92 14.20
CA PHE A 108 4.08 18.18 13.53
C PHE A 108 5.24 18.03 14.53
N PHE A 109 6.39 17.59 14.06
CA PHE A 109 7.55 17.37 14.92
C PHE A 109 8.87 17.71 14.26
N SER A 110 9.87 18.01 15.10
CA SER A 110 11.24 18.26 14.66
C SER A 110 11.89 16.99 14.09
N THR A 111 12.47 17.10 12.89
CA THR A 111 13.19 16.00 12.25
C THR A 111 14.62 15.81 12.76
N GLU A 112 15.03 16.56 13.78
CA GLU A 112 16.35 16.46 14.42
C GLU A 112 16.60 15.09 15.09
N ALA A 113 17.86 14.85 15.48
CA ALA A 113 18.30 13.61 16.11
C ALA A 113 17.55 13.32 17.42
N LYS A 114 17.24 14.36 18.22
CA LYS A 114 16.29 14.30 19.33
C LYS A 114 14.99 15.01 18.92
N PRO A 115 14.02 14.28 18.35
CA PRO A 115 12.77 14.86 17.86
C PRO A 115 11.89 15.33 19.01
N TYR A 116 10.92 16.19 18.71
CA TYR A 116 9.93 16.68 19.66
C TYR A 116 8.72 17.25 18.90
N PRO A 117 7.50 17.17 19.45
CA PRO A 117 6.31 17.77 18.87
C PRO A 117 6.43 19.31 18.87
N LEU A 118 5.76 20.00 17.95
CA LEU A 118 5.78 21.47 17.89
C LEU A 118 4.74 22.08 18.83
N GLY A 119 3.51 21.59 18.83
CA GLY A 119 2.43 22.00 19.72
C GLY A 119 2.49 21.36 21.11
N ALA A 120 1.39 21.56 21.85
CA ALA A 120 1.22 21.04 23.20
C ALA A 120 0.89 19.54 23.20
N VAL A 121 1.31 18.85 24.26
CA VAL A 121 0.89 17.49 24.56
C VAL A 121 0.56 17.41 26.05
N ILE A 122 -0.69 17.11 26.37
CA ILE A 122 -1.17 16.87 27.74
C ILE A 122 -1.69 15.44 27.84
N SER A 123 -1.32 14.75 28.92
CA SER A 123 -1.80 13.41 29.26
C SER A 123 -2.17 13.37 30.74
N GLU A 124 -3.43 13.11 31.05
CA GLU A 124 -3.99 12.98 32.41
C GLU A 124 -3.60 14.17 33.32
N GLY A 125 -3.85 15.39 32.84
CA GLY A 125 -3.52 16.63 33.54
C GLY A 125 -2.03 16.95 33.66
N LYS A 126 -1.14 16.19 33.00
CA LYS A 126 0.33 16.36 33.04
C LYS A 126 0.86 16.90 31.71
N ILE A 127 1.80 17.84 31.80
CA ILE A 127 2.48 18.41 30.63
C ILE A 127 3.56 17.44 30.14
N VAL A 128 3.27 16.78 29.01
CA VAL A 128 4.24 15.98 28.26
C VAL A 128 5.09 16.89 27.37
N SER A 129 4.49 17.91 26.76
CA SER A 129 5.22 18.95 26.03
C SER A 129 4.41 20.26 26.00
N SER A 130 5.09 21.41 26.08
CA SER A 130 4.43 22.73 26.00
C SER A 130 4.17 23.16 24.55
N PRO A 131 3.31 24.16 24.28
CA PRO A 131 3.35 24.88 23.02
C PRO A 131 4.75 25.44 22.69
N TYR A 132 5.02 25.70 21.42
CA TYR A 132 6.26 26.37 20.98
C TYR A 132 6.14 27.89 21.16
N ASP A 133 6.95 28.49 22.03
CA ASP A 133 6.90 29.95 22.36
C ASP A 133 7.08 30.87 21.13
N PHE A 134 7.72 30.37 20.06
CA PHE A 134 7.96 31.12 18.82
C PHE A 134 6.90 30.92 17.73
N ASN A 135 5.90 30.05 17.94
CA ASN A 135 4.85 29.79 16.96
C ASN A 135 3.48 29.69 17.66
N LYS A 136 2.84 30.85 17.88
CA LYS A 136 1.59 30.99 18.63
C LYS A 136 0.33 30.62 17.83
N ASP A 137 0.48 30.35 16.54
CA ASP A 137 -0.62 30.13 15.60
C ASP A 137 -0.82 28.63 15.26
N LEU A 138 -0.41 27.75 16.17
CA LEU A 138 -0.66 26.30 16.09
C LEU A 138 -1.83 25.93 17.00
N PRO A 139 -2.94 25.39 16.45
CA PRO A 139 -4.08 25.02 17.26
C PRO A 139 -3.81 23.74 18.07
N VAL A 140 -4.57 23.57 19.14
CA VAL A 140 -4.53 22.40 20.02
C VAL A 140 -5.94 21.81 20.07
N PHE A 141 -6.06 20.52 19.77
CA PHE A 141 -7.23 19.73 20.14
C PHE A 141 -7.05 19.27 21.58
N SER A 142 -8.10 19.39 22.39
CA SER A 142 -8.12 18.97 23.78
C SER A 142 -9.47 18.36 24.15
N VAL A 143 -9.44 17.45 25.11
CA VAL A 143 -10.62 16.87 25.74
C VAL A 143 -10.42 16.89 27.26
N ASP A 144 -11.44 17.33 28.00
CA ASP A 144 -11.41 17.35 29.46
C ASP A 144 -11.80 15.98 30.07
N GLU A 145 -11.75 15.89 31.40
CA GLU A 145 -12.14 14.68 32.15
C GLU A 145 -13.61 14.28 31.94
N ASP A 146 -14.47 15.23 31.54
CA ASP A 146 -15.89 15.01 31.23
C ASP A 146 -16.11 14.68 29.74
N LYS A 147 -15.05 14.38 28.99
CA LYS A 147 -15.04 14.09 27.54
C LYS A 147 -15.49 15.24 26.65
N LYS A 148 -15.45 16.50 27.14
CA LYS A 148 -15.85 17.66 26.34
C LYS A 148 -14.70 18.13 25.46
N PRO A 149 -14.85 18.12 24.13
CA PRO A 149 -13.77 18.49 23.24
C PRO A 149 -13.74 20.00 22.95
N LEU A 150 -12.53 20.53 22.78
CA LEU A 150 -12.26 21.91 22.41
C LEU A 150 -11.08 21.97 21.44
N ILE A 151 -11.22 22.78 20.39
CA ILE A 151 -10.11 23.18 19.54
C ILE A 151 -9.85 24.67 19.76
N SER A 152 -8.64 25.04 20.16
CA SER A 152 -8.28 26.43 20.44
C SER A 152 -6.78 26.69 20.27
N TYR A 153 -6.38 27.97 20.21
CA TYR A 153 -4.97 28.36 20.29
C TYR A 153 -4.58 28.53 21.76
N TRP A 154 -3.44 27.96 22.17
CA TRP A 154 -2.99 28.02 23.56
C TRP A 154 -1.77 28.94 23.71
N ASN A 155 -1.92 29.95 24.54
CA ASN A 155 -0.83 30.85 24.94
C ASN A 155 -0.52 30.66 26.42
N TRP A 156 0.67 30.16 26.73
CA TRP A 156 1.14 29.97 28.10
C TRP A 156 2.33 30.84 28.44
N GLU A 157 2.29 31.42 29.63
CA GLU A 157 3.42 32.03 30.29
C GLU A 157 3.93 31.08 31.36
N MET A 158 5.13 30.54 31.16
CA MET A 158 5.75 29.58 32.05
C MET A 158 6.95 30.23 32.72
N SER A 159 7.06 30.10 34.04
CA SER A 159 8.20 30.60 34.80
C SER A 159 8.56 29.68 35.94
N VAL A 160 9.85 29.67 36.28
CA VAL A 160 10.35 29.11 37.53
C VAL A 160 10.62 30.25 38.50
N ILE A 161 10.15 30.11 39.74
CA ILE A 161 10.31 31.08 40.81
C ILE A 161 11.31 30.51 41.83
N PRO A 162 12.52 31.09 41.92
CA PRO A 162 13.48 30.75 42.98
C PRO A 162 12.99 31.24 44.36
N GLU A 163 13.40 30.57 45.44
CA GLU A 163 12.99 30.90 46.81
C GLU A 163 13.25 32.37 47.19
N ASN A 164 14.39 32.92 46.75
CA ASN A 164 14.81 34.30 47.04
C ASN A 164 15.10 35.13 45.76
N GLY A 165 14.46 34.80 44.64
CA GLY A 165 14.79 35.37 43.33
C GLY A 165 13.60 35.95 42.57
N LYS A 166 13.90 36.55 41.40
CA LYS A 166 12.85 36.95 40.44
C LYS A 166 12.43 35.75 39.60
N PRO A 167 11.16 35.69 39.14
CA PRO A 167 10.72 34.66 38.19
C PRO A 167 11.61 34.64 36.94
N ILE A 168 12.06 33.45 36.54
CA ILE A 168 12.83 33.21 35.34
C ILE A 168 11.90 32.55 34.32
N LYS A 169 11.76 33.14 33.12
CA LYS A 169 10.90 32.61 32.07
C LYS A 169 11.41 31.25 31.59
N ILE A 170 10.51 30.26 31.54
CA ILE A 170 10.71 28.99 30.84
C ILE A 170 10.12 29.16 29.44
N SER A 171 10.93 28.97 28.41
CA SER A 171 10.47 29.11 27.02
C SER A 171 9.71 27.88 26.55
N THR A 172 10.23 26.67 26.81
CA THR A 172 9.59 25.43 26.37
C THR A 172 9.79 24.29 27.37
N ILE A 173 8.90 23.30 27.31
CA ILE A 173 9.00 22.04 28.06
C ILE A 173 9.17 20.89 27.06
N ASN A 174 10.20 20.05 27.26
CA ASN A 174 10.50 18.86 26.45
C ASN A 174 10.59 19.15 24.95
N LYS A 175 11.34 20.20 24.59
CA LYS A 175 11.59 20.60 23.19
C LYS A 175 13.05 20.93 23.05
N TYR A 176 13.76 20.18 22.21
CA TYR A 176 15.19 20.36 22.02
C TYR A 176 15.47 21.64 21.21
N SER A 177 16.05 22.65 21.86
CA SER A 177 16.30 23.95 21.24
C SER A 177 17.76 24.09 20.82
N LYS A 178 18.00 24.45 19.55
CA LYS A 178 19.30 24.97 19.09
C LYS A 178 19.58 26.39 19.60
N PHE A 179 18.57 27.08 20.14
CA PHE A 179 18.68 28.46 20.62
C PHE A 179 19.30 28.47 22.01
N THR A 180 20.51 29.01 22.07
CA THR A 180 21.47 28.78 23.14
C THR A 180 21.30 29.73 24.34
N ASN A 181 20.28 30.58 24.37
CA ASN A 181 20.15 31.66 25.38
C ASN A 181 18.78 31.70 26.09
N VAL A 182 17.97 30.64 25.99
CA VAL A 182 16.67 30.55 26.68
C VAL A 182 16.65 29.37 27.65
N VAL A 183 15.79 29.45 28.68
CA VAL A 183 15.61 28.34 29.63
C VAL A 183 14.59 27.35 29.09
N VAL A 184 15.00 26.09 28.99
CA VAL A 184 14.17 24.95 28.60
C VAL A 184 14.04 24.01 29.79
N MET A 185 12.83 23.50 30.03
CA MET A 185 12.60 22.50 31.08
C MET A 185 12.48 21.10 30.45
N TYR A 186 13.14 20.12 31.03
CA TYR A 186 12.97 18.70 30.70
C TYR A 186 12.43 17.95 31.90
N ASN A 187 11.38 17.14 31.70
CA ASN A 187 10.83 16.26 32.73
C ASN A 187 10.93 14.79 32.28
N LYS A 188 10.43 13.86 33.11
CA LYS A 188 10.47 12.42 32.84
C LYS A 188 9.86 11.96 31.52
N HIS A 189 8.99 12.77 30.91
CA HIS A 189 8.38 12.45 29.62
C HIS A 189 9.31 12.73 28.43
N TRP A 190 10.50 13.29 28.65
CA TRP A 190 11.60 13.24 27.67
C TRP A 190 12.18 11.82 27.58
N ASN A 191 13.26 11.62 26.82
CA ASN A 191 13.96 10.33 26.79
C ASN A 191 15.00 10.20 27.91
N GLY A 192 14.52 10.15 29.16
CA GLY A 192 15.22 9.72 30.40
C GLY A 192 16.44 10.52 30.85
N LYS A 193 17.30 10.97 29.95
CA LYS A 193 18.53 11.71 30.20
C LYS A 193 18.46 13.13 29.66
N THR A 194 19.11 14.03 30.40
CA THR A 194 19.34 15.40 29.96
C THR A 194 20.23 15.44 28.71
N PRO A 195 20.21 16.54 27.93
CA PRO A 195 21.20 16.77 26.88
C PRO A 195 22.65 16.82 27.37
N GLY A 196 22.91 17.27 28.61
CA GLY A 196 24.26 17.47 29.13
C GLY A 196 25.15 18.27 28.18
N ASN A 197 26.46 18.01 28.24
CA ASN A 197 27.46 18.65 27.37
C ASN A 197 27.59 18.03 25.97
N THR A 198 26.69 17.13 25.56
CA THR A 198 26.82 16.33 24.32
C THR A 198 27.07 17.18 23.08
N ASN A 199 26.38 18.32 22.95
CA ASN A 199 26.57 19.22 21.81
C ASN A 199 27.32 20.52 22.17
N TYR A 200 27.38 20.87 23.46
CA TYR A 200 27.88 22.15 23.93
C TYR A 200 28.48 22.05 25.33
N SER A 201 29.74 22.47 25.49
CA SER A 201 30.48 22.36 26.75
C SER A 201 30.07 23.35 27.83
N ASP A 202 29.26 24.37 27.51
CA ASP A 202 28.84 25.44 28.44
C ASP A 202 27.38 25.30 28.90
N ILE A 203 26.78 24.12 28.75
CA ILE A 203 25.43 23.82 29.23
C ILE A 203 25.37 23.95 30.75
N VAL A 204 24.37 24.67 31.25
CA VAL A 204 24.03 24.76 32.68
C VAL A 204 22.73 24.00 32.92
N GLU A 205 22.72 23.12 33.90
CA GLU A 205 21.58 22.29 34.29
C GLU A 205 21.29 22.50 35.78
N VAL A 206 20.05 22.84 36.13
CA VAL A 206 19.56 22.85 37.52
C VAL A 206 18.57 21.72 37.68
N LEU A 207 18.94 20.70 38.46
CA LEU A 207 18.12 19.52 38.72
C LEU A 207 17.24 19.79 39.93
N VAL A 208 15.94 19.59 39.76
CA VAL A 208 14.93 19.80 40.79
C VAL A 208 14.15 18.50 40.97
N GLU A 209 14.02 18.07 42.22
CA GLU A 209 13.25 16.88 42.62
C GLU A 209 12.46 17.23 43.88
N ASP A 210 11.18 16.85 43.93
CA ASP A 210 10.26 17.22 45.01
C ASP A 210 10.21 18.74 45.28
N ASN A 211 10.30 19.55 44.23
CA ASN A 211 10.39 21.02 44.30
C ASN A 211 11.63 21.55 45.06
N ILE A 212 12.69 20.76 45.19
CA ILE A 212 13.95 21.15 45.84
C ILE A 212 15.09 21.01 44.84
N VAL A 213 15.97 22.01 44.76
CA VAL A 213 17.19 21.92 43.94
C VAL A 213 18.12 20.86 44.52
N LYS A 214 18.43 19.83 43.73
CA LYS A 214 19.33 18.73 44.14
C LYS A 214 20.75 18.90 43.63
N ASP A 215 20.90 19.46 42.43
CA ASP A 215 22.19 19.60 41.78
C ASP A 215 22.20 20.79 40.81
N ILE A 216 23.36 21.39 40.64
CA ILE A 216 23.62 22.47 39.68
C ILE A 216 24.89 22.10 38.93
N ARG A 217 24.75 21.80 37.64
CA ARG A 217 25.81 21.24 36.80
C ARG A 217 26.19 22.23 35.71
N ILE A 218 27.48 22.39 35.48
CA ILE A 218 28.02 23.24 34.41
C ILE A 218 28.97 22.40 33.56
N GLY A 219 28.65 22.26 32.27
CA GLY A 219 29.46 21.56 31.28
C GLY A 219 29.63 20.05 31.54
N GLN A 220 28.73 19.44 32.31
CA GLN A 220 28.82 18.03 32.68
C GLN A 220 28.17 17.10 31.63
N PRO A 221 28.57 15.82 31.56
CA PRO A 221 27.90 14.81 30.74
C PRO A 221 26.40 14.66 31.05
N PRO A 222 25.60 14.08 30.14
CA PRO A 222 24.19 13.73 30.38
C PRO A 222 23.97 12.98 31.70
N THR A 223 22.87 13.29 32.39
CA THR A 223 22.42 12.60 33.60
C THR A 223 20.95 12.24 33.52
N ASP A 224 20.48 11.35 34.39
CA ASP A 224 19.07 10.99 34.47
C ASP A 224 18.23 12.19 34.96
N ILE A 225 17.04 12.33 34.36
CA ILE A 225 16.03 13.30 34.78
C ILE A 225 15.24 12.68 35.96
N PRO A 226 15.06 13.38 37.09
CA PRO A 226 14.34 12.83 38.23
C PRO A 226 12.90 12.44 37.90
N GLU A 227 12.43 11.30 38.43
CA GLU A 227 11.09 10.76 38.16
C GLU A 227 9.96 11.66 38.68
N ASP A 228 10.17 12.26 39.86
CA ASP A 228 9.27 13.23 40.49
C ASP A 228 9.86 14.66 40.42
N GLY A 229 10.52 14.97 39.30
CA GLY A 229 11.19 16.23 39.10
C GLY A 229 11.40 16.65 37.65
N TYR A 230 12.33 17.57 37.46
CA TYR A 230 12.66 18.17 36.17
C TYR A 230 14.06 18.80 36.20
N VAL A 231 14.55 19.14 35.01
CA VAL A 231 15.83 19.83 34.82
C VAL A 231 15.61 21.10 34.02
N LEU A 232 16.11 22.22 34.54
CA LEU A 232 16.14 23.50 33.83
C LEU A 232 17.48 23.64 33.14
N ILE A 233 17.46 23.92 31.84
CA ILE A 233 18.64 23.93 31.00
C ILE A 233 18.72 25.24 30.23
N SER A 234 19.90 25.84 30.22
CA SER A 234 20.23 27.01 29.40
C SER A 234 21.75 27.05 29.14
N ARG A 235 22.21 27.96 28.27
CA ARG A 235 23.63 28.20 28.03
C ARG A 235 23.99 29.67 28.12
N GLY A 236 25.30 29.96 28.01
CA GLY A 236 25.83 31.31 27.98
C GLY A 236 25.41 32.15 29.18
N PRO A 237 25.21 33.47 29.00
CA PRO A 237 24.81 34.37 30.09
C PRO A 237 23.49 33.97 30.78
N THR A 238 22.51 33.44 30.03
CA THR A 238 21.24 32.98 30.60
C THR A 238 21.43 31.73 31.46
N GLY A 239 22.30 30.80 31.05
CA GLY A 239 22.69 29.63 31.86
C GLY A 239 23.38 30.05 33.15
N MET A 240 24.33 30.99 33.08
CA MET A 240 24.97 31.51 34.31
C MET A 240 23.99 32.26 35.20
N ASN A 241 23.04 33.01 34.62
CA ASN A 241 21.96 33.62 35.39
C ASN A 241 21.11 32.56 36.09
N LEU A 242 20.78 31.46 35.41
CA LEU A 242 20.06 30.33 35.99
C LEU A 242 20.82 29.73 37.18
N ALA A 243 22.11 29.38 37.02
CA ALA A 243 22.93 28.84 38.11
C ALA A 243 23.03 29.79 39.32
N ASN A 244 23.16 31.10 39.09
CA ASN A 244 23.35 32.08 40.17
C ASN A 244 22.07 32.40 40.96
N ASN A 245 20.89 32.02 40.47
CA ASN A 245 19.61 32.27 41.14
C ASN A 245 19.15 31.09 42.03
N PHE A 246 19.87 29.97 42.03
CA PHE A 246 19.54 28.77 42.80
C PHE A 246 20.75 28.29 43.60
N ASN A 247 20.49 27.75 44.79
CA ASN A 247 21.43 26.96 45.58
C ASN A 247 20.87 25.56 45.80
N ILE A 248 21.74 24.58 46.02
CA ILE A 248 21.32 23.23 46.42
C ILE A 248 20.55 23.33 47.74
N GLY A 249 19.36 22.74 47.78
CA GLY A 249 18.43 22.79 48.91
C GLY A 249 17.34 23.86 48.80
N ASP A 250 17.45 24.81 47.85
CA ASP A 250 16.44 25.84 47.64
C ASP A 250 15.10 25.24 47.20
N LYS A 251 14.01 25.82 47.69
CA LYS A 251 12.67 25.50 47.18
C LYS A 251 12.44 26.17 45.83
N VAL A 252 11.77 25.45 44.94
CA VAL A 252 11.46 25.89 43.58
C VAL A 252 9.96 25.83 43.36
N LYS A 253 9.38 26.87 42.77
CA LYS A 253 7.98 26.87 42.36
C LYS A 253 7.87 27.07 40.85
N ILE A 254 7.13 26.18 40.18
CA ILE A 254 6.73 26.37 38.79
C ILE A 254 5.40 27.14 38.75
N ASP A 255 5.36 28.22 37.98
CA ASP A 255 4.16 29.03 37.73
C ASP A 255 3.87 29.01 36.23
N ILE A 256 2.76 28.36 35.86
CA ILE A 256 2.28 28.24 34.49
C ILE A 256 0.91 28.91 34.44
N LYS A 257 0.82 29.98 33.66
CA LYS A 257 -0.40 30.76 33.45
C LYS A 257 -0.86 30.62 32.01
N GLY A 258 -2.14 30.34 31.83
CA GLY A 258 -2.75 30.14 30.53
C GLY A 258 -4.26 30.31 30.59
N GLU A 259 -4.88 30.48 29.42
CA GLU A 259 -6.35 30.56 29.30
C GLU A 259 -7.02 29.22 29.65
N ILE A 260 -6.34 28.10 29.34
CA ILE A 260 -6.78 26.74 29.65
C ILE A 260 -5.99 26.19 30.84
N ASP A 261 -6.71 25.69 31.85
CA ASP A 261 -6.12 24.97 32.98
C ASP A 261 -5.80 23.53 32.56
N TYR A 262 -4.54 23.29 32.19
CA TYR A 262 -4.07 21.99 31.71
C TYR A 262 -4.31 20.84 32.69
N LYS A 263 -4.50 21.12 33.99
CA LYS A 263 -4.74 20.09 35.02
C LYS A 263 -6.13 19.44 34.91
N LYS A 264 -7.05 20.08 34.19
CA LYS A 264 -8.40 19.57 33.91
C LYS A 264 -8.51 18.90 32.54
N ILE A 265 -7.41 18.90 31.79
CA ILE A 265 -7.36 18.34 30.45
C ILE A 265 -6.85 16.91 30.55
N LYS A 266 -7.66 16.00 30.04
CA LYS A 266 -7.35 14.59 30.01
C LYS A 266 -6.35 14.28 28.89
N ALA A 267 -6.65 14.72 27.68
CA ALA A 267 -5.75 14.61 26.54
C ALA A 267 -5.72 15.89 25.72
N ALA A 268 -4.53 16.28 25.27
CA ALA A 268 -4.39 17.34 24.27
C ALA A 268 -3.25 17.04 23.31
N ILE A 269 -3.44 17.42 22.05
CA ILE A 269 -2.45 17.28 20.99
C ILE A 269 -2.43 18.51 20.09
N GLY A 270 -1.23 18.95 19.73
CA GLY A 270 -1.02 20.03 18.77
C GLY A 270 -1.43 19.63 17.34
N GLY A 271 -1.79 20.64 16.56
CA GLY A 271 -1.99 20.54 15.12
C GLY A 271 -1.25 21.63 14.36
N GLY A 272 -1.35 21.60 13.04
CA GLY A 272 -0.70 22.57 12.16
C GLY A 272 -1.51 23.84 11.94
N THR A 273 -2.80 23.70 11.60
CA THR A 273 -3.68 24.83 11.27
C THR A 273 -5.14 24.45 11.51
N PHE A 274 -5.99 25.44 11.82
CA PHE A 274 -7.43 25.27 11.63
C PHE A 274 -7.72 25.04 10.15
N LEU A 275 -8.66 24.13 9.89
CA LEU A 275 -9.25 23.85 8.59
C LEU A 275 -10.66 24.46 8.50
N VAL A 276 -11.42 24.24 9.57
CA VAL A 276 -12.83 24.60 9.68
C VAL A 276 -13.05 25.25 11.03
N LYS A 277 -13.80 26.35 11.05
CA LYS A 277 -14.27 27.01 12.27
C LYS A 277 -15.67 27.52 12.05
N ASP A 278 -16.55 27.28 13.01
CA ASP A 278 -17.96 27.65 12.94
C ASP A 278 -18.69 27.10 11.69
N GLY A 279 -18.24 25.94 11.17
CA GLY A 279 -18.76 25.28 9.97
C GLY A 279 -18.22 25.82 8.64
N GLU A 280 -17.31 26.79 8.68
CA GLU A 280 -16.76 27.47 7.50
C GLU A 280 -15.24 27.24 7.38
N LYS A 281 -14.71 27.29 6.15
CA LYS A 281 -13.26 27.20 5.92
C LYS A 281 -12.52 28.39 6.54
N THR A 282 -11.33 28.15 7.08
CA THR A 282 -10.46 29.21 7.63
C THR A 282 -9.28 29.51 6.72
N ASP A 283 -8.64 30.67 6.94
CA ASP A 283 -7.29 30.90 6.42
C ASP A 283 -6.28 29.99 7.15
N PHE A 284 -5.38 29.36 6.40
CA PHE A 284 -4.44 28.38 6.95
C PHE A 284 -3.16 29.04 7.47
N THR A 285 -2.87 28.90 8.78
CA THR A 285 -1.67 29.44 9.43
C THR A 285 -0.41 28.68 9.03
N LEU A 286 -0.51 27.35 8.91
CA LEU A 286 0.51 26.46 8.36
C LEU A 286 -0.01 25.79 7.08
N ASN A 287 0.46 26.25 5.92
CA ASN A 287 0.03 25.73 4.62
C ASN A 287 1.14 25.00 3.88
N VAL A 288 1.18 23.67 4.00
CA VAL A 288 2.01 22.82 3.14
C VAL A 288 1.30 22.65 1.79
N LYS A 289 1.73 23.43 0.79
CA LYS A 289 1.11 23.49 -0.55
C LYS A 289 1.17 22.16 -1.30
N GLY A 290 0.18 21.94 -2.16
CA GLY A 290 0.10 20.80 -3.06
C GLY A 290 -0.62 19.58 -2.46
N LYS A 291 -0.79 18.57 -3.31
CA LYS A 291 -1.50 17.33 -2.97
C LYS A 291 -0.60 16.42 -2.14
N HIS A 292 -1.02 16.12 -0.92
CA HIS A 292 -0.31 15.25 0.00
C HIS A 292 -1.27 14.29 0.70
N PRO A 293 -0.76 13.16 1.22
CA PRO A 293 -1.44 12.45 2.29
C PRO A 293 -1.69 13.40 3.46
N ARG A 294 -2.88 13.31 4.09
CA ARG A 294 -3.31 14.22 5.15
C ARG A 294 -3.91 13.45 6.32
N THR A 295 -3.72 14.00 7.52
CA THR A 295 -4.43 13.59 8.73
C THR A 295 -5.16 14.80 9.30
N ALA A 296 -6.39 14.62 9.76
CA ALA A 296 -7.19 15.68 10.36
C ALA A 296 -8.01 15.18 11.55
N LEU A 297 -8.36 16.12 12.43
CA LEU A 297 -9.30 15.94 13.53
C LEU A 297 -10.39 16.98 13.41
N GLY A 298 -11.63 16.59 13.66
CA GLY A 298 -12.76 17.51 13.71
C GLY A 298 -13.77 17.11 14.78
N ILE A 299 -14.59 18.07 15.18
CA ILE A 299 -15.66 17.85 16.15
C ILE A 299 -16.98 18.37 15.58
N THR A 300 -18.08 17.69 15.90
CA THR A 300 -19.42 18.10 15.52
C THR A 300 -19.84 19.38 16.25
N LYS A 301 -20.90 20.02 15.75
CA LYS A 301 -21.45 21.25 16.33
C LYS A 301 -21.92 21.04 17.78
N ASP A 302 -22.53 19.88 18.04
CA ASP A 302 -23.04 19.52 19.36
C ASP A 302 -21.93 19.03 20.31
N ARG A 303 -20.70 18.85 19.79
CA ARG A 303 -19.49 18.42 20.51
C ARG A 303 -19.60 17.03 21.16
N ASP A 304 -20.46 16.19 20.61
CA ASP A 304 -20.74 14.81 21.01
C ASP A 304 -19.99 13.78 20.16
N GLU A 305 -19.43 14.17 19.00
CA GLU A 305 -18.67 13.28 18.12
C GLU A 305 -17.31 13.88 17.75
N LEU A 306 -16.28 13.04 17.85
CA LEU A 306 -14.94 13.29 17.32
C LEU A 306 -14.77 12.53 15.99
N ILE A 307 -14.32 13.26 14.97
CA ILE A 307 -14.10 12.77 13.60
C ILE A 307 -12.59 12.76 13.34
N MET A 308 -12.01 11.58 13.17
CA MET A 308 -10.58 11.37 12.92
C MET A 308 -10.37 10.90 11.49
N VAL A 309 -9.60 11.61 10.67
CA VAL A 309 -9.51 11.35 9.23
C VAL A 309 -8.08 11.13 8.78
N THR A 310 -7.87 10.12 7.93
CA THR A 310 -6.68 10.00 7.10
C THR A 310 -7.04 9.94 5.62
N ILE A 311 -6.24 10.59 4.78
CA ILE A 311 -6.38 10.56 3.33
C ILE A 311 -5.05 10.13 2.73
N ASP A 312 -5.07 9.07 1.93
CA ASP A 312 -3.86 8.56 1.28
C ASP A 312 -3.41 9.46 0.12
N GLY A 313 -2.11 9.41 -0.18
CA GLY A 313 -1.51 10.19 -1.25
C GLY A 313 -0.14 9.69 -1.68
N ARG A 314 0.43 10.30 -2.73
CA ARG A 314 1.70 9.89 -3.37
C ARG A 314 1.70 8.46 -3.92
N ASP A 315 0.51 7.92 -4.16
CA ASP A 315 0.30 6.65 -4.83
C ASP A 315 0.00 6.85 -6.33
N THR A 316 0.09 5.78 -7.10
CA THR A 316 -0.30 5.74 -8.52
C THR A 316 -1.73 6.20 -8.75
N SER A 317 -2.67 5.77 -7.91
CA SER A 317 -4.10 6.10 -7.99
C SER A 317 -4.48 7.22 -7.02
N PHE A 318 -3.93 7.23 -5.80
CA PHE A 318 -4.23 8.26 -4.79
C PHE A 318 -3.15 9.35 -4.76
N LYS A 319 -3.47 10.54 -5.29
CA LYS A 319 -2.52 11.67 -5.32
C LYS A 319 -2.45 12.46 -4.01
N GLY A 320 -3.40 12.26 -3.10
CA GLY A 320 -3.59 13.11 -1.93
C GLY A 320 -4.40 14.35 -2.25
N VAL A 321 -4.57 15.22 -1.26
CA VAL A 321 -5.40 16.43 -1.36
C VAL A 321 -4.66 17.67 -0.87
N GLU A 322 -5.11 18.82 -1.35
CA GLU A 322 -4.73 20.12 -0.82
C GLU A 322 -5.49 20.41 0.49
N LEU A 323 -5.03 21.39 1.27
CA LEU A 323 -5.69 21.72 2.55
C LEU A 323 -7.11 22.26 2.35
N ASP A 324 -7.37 23.01 1.28
CA ASP A 324 -8.72 23.47 0.93
C ASP A 324 -9.70 22.30 0.74
N THR A 325 -9.28 21.31 -0.06
CA THR A 325 -10.07 20.09 -0.27
C THR A 325 -10.22 19.28 1.02
N LEU A 326 -9.20 19.24 1.88
CA LEU A 326 -9.30 18.58 3.18
C LEU A 326 -10.34 19.26 4.07
N ALA A 327 -10.36 20.60 4.11
CA ALA A 327 -11.36 21.36 4.86
C ALA A 327 -12.78 21.08 4.33
N GLU A 328 -12.96 21.03 3.01
CA GLU A 328 -14.25 20.65 2.40
C GLU A 328 -14.68 19.23 2.76
N ILE A 329 -13.74 18.28 2.78
CA ILE A 329 -14.02 16.91 3.21
C ILE A 329 -14.42 16.89 4.70
N MET A 330 -13.75 17.65 5.56
CA MET A 330 -14.11 17.72 6.98
C MET A 330 -15.52 18.30 7.18
N ILE A 331 -15.89 19.36 6.43
CA ILE A 331 -17.25 19.92 6.44
C ILE A 331 -18.27 18.88 5.96
N ASP A 332 -18.00 18.20 4.84
CA ASP A 332 -18.86 17.14 4.27
C ASP A 332 -19.04 15.95 5.22
N LEU A 333 -18.04 15.64 6.05
CA LEU A 333 -18.10 14.61 7.08
C LEU A 333 -18.84 15.05 8.36
N GLY A 334 -19.23 16.34 8.48
CA GLY A 334 -20.00 16.89 9.59
C GLY A 334 -19.20 17.71 10.61
N ALA A 335 -17.92 17.99 10.35
CA ALA A 335 -17.11 18.77 11.29
C ALA A 335 -17.53 20.25 11.32
N TYR A 336 -17.78 20.77 12.52
CA TYR A 336 -18.05 22.18 12.78
C TYR A 336 -16.77 22.97 13.12
N GLU A 337 -15.84 22.31 13.80
CA GLU A 337 -14.46 22.75 13.95
C GLU A 337 -13.53 21.62 13.51
N ALA A 338 -12.43 21.93 12.83
CA ALA A 338 -11.44 20.93 12.43
C ALA A 338 -10.03 21.52 12.32
N ILE A 339 -9.02 20.68 12.55
CA ILE A 339 -7.60 21.00 12.42
C ILE A 339 -6.89 19.98 11.53
N ASN A 340 -5.87 20.44 10.83
CA ASN A 340 -4.93 19.59 10.12
C ASN A 340 -3.82 19.14 11.09
N LEU A 341 -3.49 17.85 11.07
CA LEU A 341 -2.35 17.26 11.78
C LEU A 341 -1.15 17.05 10.85
N ASP A 342 -0.07 16.43 11.34
CA ASP A 342 1.05 16.09 10.46
C ASP A 342 0.61 15.11 9.35
N GLY A 343 1.14 15.31 8.16
CA GLY A 343 0.73 14.60 6.95
C GLY A 343 1.89 13.91 6.25
N GLY A 344 1.77 13.70 4.94
CA GLY A 344 2.80 12.99 4.18
C GLY A 344 3.01 11.57 4.71
N GLY A 345 4.27 11.13 4.80
CA GLY A 345 4.60 9.78 5.28
C GLY A 345 4.25 9.52 6.75
N SER A 346 3.89 10.54 7.52
CA SER A 346 3.37 10.37 8.89
C SER A 346 1.91 9.91 8.91
N THR A 347 1.15 10.15 7.83
CA THR A 347 -0.30 9.85 7.73
C THR A 347 -0.56 8.37 7.98
N THR A 348 -1.08 8.07 9.17
CA THR A 348 -1.32 6.69 9.61
C THR A 348 -2.56 6.64 10.48
N MET A 349 -3.45 5.69 10.18
CA MET A 349 -4.56 5.29 11.05
C MET A 349 -4.41 3.80 11.35
N VAL A 350 -4.59 3.45 12.62
CA VAL A 350 -4.47 2.07 13.12
C VAL A 350 -5.75 1.70 13.85
N VAL A 351 -6.23 0.48 13.64
CA VAL A 351 -7.30 -0.12 14.45
C VAL A 351 -6.81 -1.42 15.08
N SER A 352 -7.17 -1.64 16.33
CA SER A 352 -6.87 -2.85 17.09
C SER A 352 -8.09 -3.22 17.94
N PRO A 353 -9.20 -3.66 17.32
CA PRO A 353 -10.37 -4.06 18.08
C PRO A 353 -9.99 -5.04 19.19
N ASN A 354 -10.69 -4.97 20.33
CA ASN A 354 -10.44 -5.85 21.47
C ASN A 354 -10.35 -7.31 20.99
N GLY A 355 -9.36 -8.08 21.45
CA GLY A 355 -9.21 -9.50 21.11
C GLY A 355 -8.64 -9.81 19.73
N VAL A 356 -8.12 -8.82 19.00
CA VAL A 356 -7.24 -9.01 17.84
C VAL A 356 -5.78 -8.98 18.31
N ASP A 357 -4.97 -9.97 17.92
CA ASP A 357 -3.59 -10.16 18.44
C ASP A 357 -2.59 -9.10 17.94
N SER A 358 -2.94 -8.35 16.88
CA SER A 358 -2.06 -7.35 16.27
C SER A 358 -2.86 -6.17 15.69
N PRO A 359 -2.48 -4.92 16.00
CA PRO A 359 -3.05 -3.74 15.35
C PRO A 359 -2.88 -3.76 13.83
N GLN A 360 -3.87 -3.24 13.13
CA GLN A 360 -3.94 -3.17 11.67
C GLN A 360 -3.84 -1.71 11.22
N VAL A 361 -2.89 -1.41 10.33
CA VAL A 361 -2.86 -0.13 9.63
C VAL A 361 -3.94 -0.14 8.54
N VAL A 362 -4.85 0.83 8.55
CA VAL A 362 -6.03 0.81 7.67
C VAL A 362 -5.85 1.60 6.37
N ASN A 363 -4.91 2.53 6.36
CA ASN A 363 -4.60 3.38 5.20
C ASN A 363 -3.32 2.87 4.49
N HIS A 364 -2.89 3.53 3.40
CA HIS A 364 -1.67 3.20 2.66
C HIS A 364 -0.55 4.21 2.99
N PRO A 365 0.42 3.87 3.87
CA PRO A 365 1.53 4.75 4.19
C PRO A 365 2.36 5.12 2.96
N SER A 366 2.57 6.42 2.72
CA SER A 366 3.15 6.90 1.47
C SER A 366 4.63 6.59 1.28
N ASP A 367 5.33 6.18 2.34
CA ASP A 367 6.76 5.82 2.30
C ASP A 367 6.95 4.31 2.00
N GLY A 368 5.88 3.59 1.65
CA GLY A 368 5.84 2.14 1.46
C GLY A 368 5.77 1.34 2.76
N ASN A 369 6.07 1.98 3.89
CA ASN A 369 5.94 1.43 5.23
C ASN A 369 5.50 2.54 6.21
N GLU A 370 5.01 2.14 7.37
CA GLU A 370 4.68 3.04 8.46
C GLU A 370 5.92 3.82 8.95
N ARG A 371 5.83 5.14 8.96
CA ARG A 371 6.88 6.03 9.48
C ARG A 371 6.86 6.05 11.01
N ARG A 372 8.05 6.12 11.61
CA ARG A 372 8.17 6.39 13.05
C ARG A 372 7.93 7.88 13.35
N ILE A 373 6.98 8.17 14.21
CA ILE A 373 6.49 9.50 14.61
C ILE A 373 6.68 9.73 16.11
N VAL A 374 6.46 10.95 16.62
CA VAL A 374 6.66 11.27 18.05
C VAL A 374 5.42 11.06 18.91
N ASN A 375 4.22 11.27 18.34
CA ASN A 375 2.97 11.14 19.07
C ASN A 375 1.77 10.83 18.16
N GLY A 376 0.64 10.50 18.78
CA GLY A 376 -0.65 10.26 18.15
C GLY A 376 -1.80 10.49 19.13
N LEU A 377 -3.02 10.35 18.64
CA LEU A 377 -4.23 10.34 19.46
C LEU A 377 -4.85 8.94 19.37
N GLY A 378 -5.12 8.35 20.53
CA GLY A 378 -5.65 7.00 20.68
C GLY A 378 -7.05 6.99 21.28
N ILE A 379 -7.83 6.00 20.86
CA ILE A 379 -9.16 5.72 21.39
C ILE A 379 -9.09 4.42 22.17
N PHE A 380 -9.71 4.41 23.35
CA PHE A 380 -9.70 3.30 24.30
C PHE A 380 -11.13 2.86 24.56
N SER A 381 -11.31 1.58 24.91
CA SER A 381 -12.61 1.07 25.32
C SER A 381 -12.48 0.17 26.54
N ASP A 382 -13.22 0.48 27.60
CA ASP A 382 -13.35 -0.37 28.79
C ASP A 382 -14.66 -1.17 28.79
N ALA A 383 -15.31 -1.28 27.62
CA ALA A 383 -16.59 -1.97 27.46
C ALA A 383 -16.49 -3.41 27.98
N PRO A 384 -17.36 -3.81 28.93
CA PRO A 384 -17.24 -5.10 29.57
C PRO A 384 -17.60 -6.21 28.58
N LYS A 385 -16.79 -7.27 28.53
CA LYS A 385 -17.11 -8.47 27.75
C LYS A 385 -18.42 -9.10 28.24
N ARG A 386 -19.34 -9.36 27.32
CA ARG A 386 -20.66 -9.96 27.57
C ARG A 386 -20.82 -11.28 26.81
N ARG A 387 -22.03 -11.82 26.91
CA ARG A 387 -22.47 -13.02 26.20
C ARG A 387 -22.57 -12.69 24.72
N LEU A 388 -22.45 -13.74 23.88
CA LEU A 388 -22.71 -13.66 22.45
C LEU A 388 -24.05 -12.96 22.16
N ASP A 389 -24.02 -11.98 21.25
CA ASP A 389 -25.18 -11.23 20.80
C ASP A 389 -25.41 -11.36 19.29
N TYR A 390 -24.37 -11.38 18.48
CA TYR A 390 -24.47 -11.67 17.05
C TYR A 390 -23.24 -12.42 16.53
N ILE A 391 -23.37 -13.00 15.34
CA ILE A 391 -22.28 -13.64 14.61
C ILE A 391 -22.13 -13.00 13.25
N GLN A 392 -20.96 -13.17 12.64
CA GLN A 392 -20.68 -12.78 11.26
C GLN A 392 -20.04 -13.97 10.54
N ILE A 393 -20.48 -14.23 9.31
CA ILE A 393 -19.90 -15.23 8.43
C ILE A 393 -19.14 -14.54 7.29
N PHE A 394 -17.95 -15.04 6.96
CA PHE A 394 -17.14 -14.54 5.86
C PHE A 394 -16.35 -15.67 5.18
N THR A 395 -15.90 -15.39 3.96
CA THR A 395 -15.10 -16.28 3.12
C THR A 395 -14.05 -15.44 2.38
N GLU A 396 -12.94 -16.05 1.98
CA GLU A 396 -11.88 -15.36 1.23
C GLU A 396 -12.33 -14.94 -0.17
N ASP A 397 -13.25 -15.70 -0.77
CA ASP A 397 -13.83 -15.43 -2.08
C ASP A 397 -15.27 -15.95 -2.10
N THR A 398 -16.18 -15.11 -2.57
CA THR A 398 -17.60 -15.43 -2.73
C THR A 398 -17.88 -16.22 -4.01
N ASN A 399 -16.92 -16.33 -4.92
CA ASN A 399 -16.96 -17.29 -6.01
C ASN A 399 -16.32 -18.63 -5.58
N VAL A 400 -16.90 -19.72 -6.06
CA VAL A 400 -16.39 -21.09 -5.88
C VAL A 400 -16.77 -21.93 -7.10
N PHE A 401 -15.93 -22.87 -7.52
CA PHE A 401 -16.25 -23.77 -8.63
C PHE A 401 -17.02 -24.98 -8.13
N VAL A 402 -17.89 -25.55 -8.97
CA VAL A 402 -18.39 -26.92 -8.73
C VAL A 402 -17.22 -27.88 -8.49
N ASN A 403 -17.39 -28.82 -7.55
CA ASN A 403 -16.37 -29.80 -7.16
C ASN A 403 -15.08 -29.25 -6.53
N THR A 404 -14.96 -27.95 -6.27
CA THR A 404 -13.88 -27.40 -5.44
C THR A 404 -14.40 -26.99 -4.07
N THR A 405 -13.51 -26.70 -3.13
CA THR A 405 -13.88 -26.41 -1.76
C THR A 405 -13.74 -24.93 -1.42
N ARG A 406 -14.65 -24.44 -0.58
CA ARG A 406 -14.52 -23.14 0.06
C ARG A 406 -14.70 -23.22 1.57
N LYS A 407 -13.74 -22.66 2.29
CA LYS A 407 -13.81 -22.54 3.75
C LYS A 407 -14.53 -21.25 4.16
N PHE A 408 -15.48 -21.40 5.08
CA PHE A 408 -16.20 -20.31 5.71
C PHE A 408 -15.73 -20.11 7.14
N TYR A 409 -15.72 -18.87 7.60
CA TYR A 409 -15.30 -18.51 8.94
C TYR A 409 -16.44 -17.79 9.64
N VAL A 410 -16.58 -18.04 10.95
CA VAL A 410 -17.61 -17.40 11.77
C VAL A 410 -16.93 -16.71 12.96
N LYS A 411 -17.22 -15.42 13.14
CA LYS A 411 -16.81 -14.63 14.30
C LYS A 411 -18.03 -14.29 15.14
N GLY A 412 -17.86 -14.30 16.45
CA GLY A 412 -18.91 -13.96 17.41
C GLY A 412 -18.60 -12.66 18.10
N TYR A 413 -19.63 -11.91 18.41
CA TYR A 413 -19.51 -10.62 19.07
C TYR A 413 -20.59 -10.48 20.12
N ASP A 414 -20.29 -9.73 21.17
CA ASP A 414 -21.29 -9.29 22.13
C ASP A 414 -21.98 -7.98 21.66
N LYS A 415 -22.92 -7.50 22.48
CA LYS A 415 -23.68 -6.27 22.20
C LYS A 415 -22.85 -4.98 22.19
N TYR A 416 -21.58 -5.04 22.56
CA TYR A 416 -20.62 -3.93 22.56
C TYR A 416 -19.51 -4.15 21.51
N HIS A 417 -19.69 -5.11 20.61
CA HIS A 417 -18.74 -5.48 19.55
C HIS A 417 -17.42 -6.08 20.05
N ASN A 418 -17.33 -6.49 21.32
CA ASN A 418 -16.19 -7.29 21.76
C ASN A 418 -16.28 -8.69 21.15
N PRO A 419 -15.17 -9.28 20.68
CA PRO A 419 -15.20 -10.64 20.17
C PRO A 419 -15.49 -11.64 21.29
N VAL A 420 -16.30 -12.61 20.93
CA VAL A 420 -16.67 -13.75 21.76
C VAL A 420 -16.16 -15.00 21.08
N LYS A 421 -15.39 -15.82 21.82
CA LYS A 421 -14.87 -17.09 21.30
C LYS A 421 -16.03 -17.99 20.87
N ILE A 422 -16.00 -18.41 19.61
CA ILE A 422 -16.92 -19.39 19.04
C ILE A 422 -16.24 -20.76 18.97
N ASP A 423 -17.03 -21.79 19.21
CA ASP A 423 -16.67 -23.19 18.95
C ASP A 423 -17.21 -23.57 17.57
N LEU A 424 -16.33 -23.58 16.55
CA LEU A 424 -16.72 -23.77 15.14
C LEU A 424 -17.36 -25.15 14.91
N ASP A 425 -17.02 -26.15 15.71
CA ASP A 425 -17.57 -27.51 15.61
C ASP A 425 -19.06 -27.58 16.00
N ARG A 426 -19.60 -26.51 16.58
CA ARG A 426 -21.03 -26.39 16.93
C ARG A 426 -21.78 -25.35 16.09
N VAL A 427 -21.14 -24.81 15.06
CA VAL A 427 -21.82 -23.96 14.10
C VAL A 427 -22.58 -24.87 13.14
N ASP A 428 -23.88 -24.65 13.01
CA ASP A 428 -24.68 -25.32 12.00
C ASP A 428 -24.63 -24.51 10.71
N PHE A 429 -24.31 -25.17 9.60
CA PHE A 429 -24.22 -24.54 8.28
C PHE A 429 -25.33 -25.08 7.39
N ASP A 430 -26.10 -24.17 6.81
CA ASP A 430 -27.16 -24.49 5.84
C ASP A 430 -26.94 -23.75 4.52
N ILE A 431 -27.54 -24.27 3.45
CA ILE A 431 -27.43 -23.71 2.11
C ILE A 431 -28.79 -23.64 1.40
N GLU A 432 -29.05 -22.47 0.82
CA GLU A 432 -30.20 -22.26 -0.06
C GLU A 432 -29.74 -21.87 -1.46
N GLY A 433 -30.42 -22.39 -2.50
CA GLY A 433 -30.25 -21.97 -3.90
C GLY A 433 -29.49 -22.94 -4.81
N VAL A 434 -28.55 -23.72 -4.28
CA VAL A 434 -27.82 -24.76 -5.03
C VAL A 434 -27.61 -26.02 -4.17
N LYS A 435 -27.32 -27.15 -4.81
CA LYS A 435 -26.88 -28.36 -4.12
C LYS A 435 -25.41 -28.30 -3.76
N GLY A 436 -25.08 -28.82 -2.58
CA GLY A 436 -23.71 -29.00 -2.13
C GLY A 436 -23.69 -29.62 -0.74
N ARG A 437 -22.48 -29.89 -0.25
CA ARG A 437 -22.28 -30.52 1.05
C ARG A 437 -21.27 -29.75 1.88
N PHE A 438 -21.53 -29.69 3.18
CA PHE A 438 -20.57 -29.20 4.16
C PHE A 438 -19.83 -30.37 4.79
N LYS A 439 -18.53 -30.18 4.99
CA LYS A 439 -17.73 -30.93 5.95
C LYS A 439 -17.11 -29.91 6.90
N ASP A 440 -17.55 -29.91 8.15
CA ASP A 440 -17.24 -28.86 9.12
C ASP A 440 -17.60 -27.48 8.53
N ASN A 441 -16.65 -26.55 8.47
CA ASN A 441 -16.84 -25.24 7.86
C ASN A 441 -16.38 -25.14 6.38
N VAL A 442 -16.23 -26.28 5.71
CA VAL A 442 -15.80 -26.36 4.31
C VAL A 442 -16.98 -26.79 3.44
N PHE A 443 -17.40 -25.91 2.56
CA PHE A 443 -18.45 -26.14 1.57
C PHE A 443 -17.87 -26.72 0.30
N MET A 444 -18.55 -27.71 -0.29
CA MET A 444 -18.28 -28.20 -1.63
C MET A 444 -19.58 -28.25 -2.45
N PRO A 445 -19.74 -27.36 -3.44
CA PRO A 445 -20.92 -27.32 -4.29
C PRO A 445 -20.93 -28.44 -5.33
N GLU A 446 -22.14 -28.89 -5.67
CA GLU A 446 -22.42 -29.91 -6.69
C GLU A 446 -23.19 -29.33 -7.89
N GLU A 447 -23.71 -28.11 -7.77
CA GLU A 447 -24.51 -27.44 -8.79
C GLU A 447 -24.12 -25.96 -8.90
N SER A 448 -23.99 -25.46 -10.12
CA SER A 448 -23.68 -24.03 -10.37
C SER A 448 -24.92 -23.16 -10.21
N GLY A 449 -24.73 -21.91 -9.79
CA GLY A 449 -25.82 -20.99 -9.49
C GLY A 449 -25.46 -19.97 -8.42
N THR A 450 -26.47 -19.28 -7.90
CA THR A 450 -26.32 -18.39 -6.75
C THR A 450 -26.81 -19.10 -5.50
N ALA A 451 -26.05 -19.01 -4.41
CA ALA A 451 -26.41 -19.64 -3.15
C ALA A 451 -26.27 -18.68 -1.98
N THR A 452 -27.04 -18.93 -0.93
CA THR A 452 -26.92 -18.26 0.37
C THR A 452 -26.45 -19.28 1.38
N ILE A 453 -25.28 -19.04 1.99
CA ILE A 453 -24.78 -19.84 3.10
C ILE A 453 -25.26 -19.20 4.40
N LYS A 454 -25.93 -19.98 5.23
CA LYS A 454 -26.39 -19.58 6.56
C LYS A 454 -25.55 -20.28 7.61
N ALA A 455 -25.10 -19.53 8.62
CA ALA A 455 -24.50 -20.08 9.82
C ALA A 455 -25.41 -19.80 11.02
N GLU A 456 -25.68 -20.81 11.83
CA GLU A 456 -26.34 -20.68 13.13
C GLU A 456 -25.39 -21.10 14.26
N TYR A 457 -25.30 -20.28 15.30
CA TYR A 457 -24.58 -20.63 16.53
C TYR A 457 -25.33 -20.13 17.76
N ARG A 458 -25.83 -21.06 18.59
CA ARG A 458 -26.58 -20.77 19.83
C ARG A 458 -27.78 -19.83 19.60
N GLY A 459 -28.55 -20.05 18.52
CA GLY A 459 -29.72 -19.24 18.17
C GLY A 459 -29.39 -17.86 17.59
N LYS A 460 -28.13 -17.61 17.19
CA LYS A 460 -27.71 -16.44 16.42
C LYS A 460 -27.41 -16.87 15.00
N GLU A 461 -27.92 -16.11 14.03
CA GLU A 461 -27.81 -16.41 12.61
C GLU A 461 -26.99 -15.34 11.88
N ALA A 462 -26.26 -15.74 10.85
CA ALA A 462 -25.68 -14.85 9.86
C ALA A 462 -25.67 -15.51 8.48
N GLU A 463 -25.75 -14.71 7.42
CA GLU A 463 -25.78 -15.18 6.04
C GLU A 463 -24.73 -14.51 5.16
N ILE A 464 -24.28 -15.22 4.13
CA ILE A 464 -23.43 -14.69 3.06
C ILE A 464 -23.86 -15.25 1.70
N TYR A 465 -23.86 -14.37 0.70
CA TYR A 465 -24.17 -14.73 -0.68
C TYR A 465 -22.92 -15.19 -1.41
N ILE A 466 -23.02 -16.31 -2.12
CA ILE A 466 -21.96 -16.85 -2.96
C ILE A 466 -22.45 -17.15 -4.38
N ARG A 467 -21.50 -17.23 -5.30
CA ARG A 467 -21.72 -17.67 -6.67
C ARG A 467 -20.94 -18.95 -6.92
N VAL A 468 -21.67 -20.02 -7.21
CA VAL A 468 -21.07 -21.27 -7.68
C VAL A 468 -20.93 -21.18 -9.20
N LEU A 469 -19.68 -21.17 -9.66
CA LEU A 469 -19.32 -21.17 -11.07
C LEU A 469 -19.49 -22.56 -11.67
N ASN A 470 -19.75 -22.61 -12.97
CA ASN A 470 -19.70 -23.84 -13.77
C ASN A 470 -18.26 -24.37 -13.87
N GLU A 471 -18.04 -25.42 -14.66
CA GLU A 471 -16.75 -26.13 -14.78
C GLU A 471 -15.54 -25.20 -14.96
N LEU A 472 -14.50 -25.51 -14.19
CA LEU A 472 -13.18 -24.91 -14.28
C LEU A 472 -12.52 -25.37 -15.59
N LYS A 473 -11.98 -24.43 -16.37
CA LYS A 473 -11.33 -24.72 -17.67
C LYS A 473 -9.88 -24.31 -17.75
N ASP A 474 -9.45 -23.46 -16.83
CA ASP A 474 -8.09 -22.97 -16.81
C ASP A 474 -7.68 -22.60 -15.40
N LEU A 475 -6.37 -22.55 -15.18
CA LEU A 475 -5.76 -22.07 -13.95
C LEU A 475 -4.94 -20.82 -14.27
N TYR A 476 -4.77 -19.97 -13.28
CA TYR A 476 -3.92 -18.80 -13.37
C TYR A 476 -3.14 -18.65 -12.07
N ILE A 477 -1.84 -18.46 -12.22
CA ILE A 477 -0.90 -18.13 -11.15
C ILE A 477 -0.11 -16.90 -11.55
N GLU A 478 0.17 -16.00 -10.59
CA GLU A 478 0.85 -14.75 -10.88
C GLU A 478 2.31 -14.95 -11.34
N ASN A 479 3.00 -15.92 -10.72
CA ASN A 479 4.41 -16.22 -11.00
C ASN A 479 4.54 -17.63 -11.61
N ASP A 480 4.69 -17.68 -12.93
CA ASP A 480 4.93 -18.89 -13.72
C ASP A 480 6.36 -19.45 -13.59
N LYS A 481 7.23 -18.74 -12.87
CA LYS A 481 8.59 -19.20 -12.53
C LYS A 481 9.16 -18.48 -11.32
N PHE A 482 10.00 -19.18 -10.56
CA PHE A 482 10.76 -18.57 -9.47
C PHE A 482 12.09 -19.27 -9.18
N HIS A 483 12.95 -18.56 -8.47
CA HIS A 483 14.20 -19.07 -7.94
C HIS A 483 14.14 -19.07 -6.40
N VAL A 484 14.73 -20.08 -5.77
CA VAL A 484 14.80 -20.22 -4.31
C VAL A 484 16.14 -20.82 -3.90
N ASP A 485 16.66 -20.41 -2.74
CA ASP A 485 17.86 -20.99 -2.14
C ASP A 485 17.61 -22.48 -1.76
N ILE A 486 18.69 -23.23 -1.53
CA ILE A 486 18.59 -24.59 -0.98
C ILE A 486 17.97 -24.54 0.42
N ASP A 487 17.20 -25.57 0.78
CA ASP A 487 16.45 -25.64 2.06
C ASP A 487 15.54 -24.43 2.33
N GLY A 488 15.22 -23.67 1.28
CA GLY A 488 14.33 -22.53 1.29
C GLY A 488 12.87 -22.95 1.14
N LYS A 489 11.99 -21.95 1.24
CA LYS A 489 10.56 -22.11 1.01
C LYS A 489 9.99 -20.93 0.23
N VAL A 490 8.99 -21.21 -0.59
CA VAL A 490 8.24 -20.23 -1.38
C VAL A 490 6.76 -20.48 -1.21
N ASP A 491 6.03 -19.46 -0.77
CA ASP A 491 4.58 -19.46 -0.87
C ASP A 491 4.20 -19.32 -2.35
N LEU A 492 3.47 -20.29 -2.88
CA LEU A 492 3.06 -20.27 -4.29
C LEU A 492 1.97 -19.23 -4.56
N GLY A 493 1.49 -18.55 -3.51
CA GLY A 493 0.53 -17.47 -3.60
C GLY A 493 -0.87 -17.97 -3.91
N GLU A 494 -1.69 -17.06 -4.40
CA GLU A 494 -3.07 -17.36 -4.74
C GLU A 494 -3.17 -17.91 -6.16
N ILE A 495 -3.94 -18.99 -6.31
CA ILE A 495 -4.20 -19.64 -7.59
C ILE A 495 -5.68 -19.45 -7.90
N TYR A 496 -5.97 -19.06 -9.12
CA TYR A 496 -7.32 -18.77 -9.58
C TYR A 496 -7.73 -19.77 -10.65
N GLY A 497 -8.90 -20.37 -10.50
CA GLY A 497 -9.56 -21.09 -11.58
C GLY A 497 -10.30 -20.12 -12.48
N ILE A 498 -10.43 -20.46 -13.76
CA ILE A 498 -11.16 -19.67 -14.76
C ILE A 498 -12.14 -20.56 -15.50
N ASN A 499 -13.38 -20.09 -15.68
CA ASN A 499 -14.37 -20.79 -16.51
C ASN A 499 -14.37 -20.30 -17.97
N THR A 500 -15.22 -20.89 -18.81
CA THR A 500 -15.40 -20.50 -20.23
C THR A 500 -15.86 -19.06 -20.47
N GLU A 501 -16.37 -18.39 -19.44
CA GLU A 501 -16.86 -17.01 -19.51
C GLU A 501 -15.87 -16.00 -18.90
N GLY A 502 -14.73 -16.47 -18.39
CA GLY A 502 -13.71 -15.63 -17.76
C GLY A 502 -14.04 -15.21 -16.33
N PHE A 503 -15.02 -15.84 -15.67
CA PHE A 503 -15.20 -15.71 -14.22
C PHE A 503 -14.09 -16.46 -13.51
N THR A 504 -13.59 -15.88 -12.42
CA THR A 504 -12.51 -16.45 -11.62
C THR A 504 -12.97 -16.77 -10.21
N ALA A 505 -12.33 -17.77 -9.60
CA ALA A 505 -12.44 -18.03 -8.17
C ALA A 505 -11.11 -18.56 -7.62
N LYS A 506 -10.75 -18.17 -6.39
CA LYS A 506 -9.56 -18.67 -5.70
C LYS A 506 -9.67 -20.17 -5.45
N ILE A 507 -8.65 -20.96 -5.77
CA ILE A 507 -8.64 -22.41 -5.54
C ILE A 507 -7.98 -22.71 -4.19
N ASN A 508 -8.61 -23.55 -3.38
CA ASN A 508 -7.99 -24.04 -2.15
C ASN A 508 -6.79 -24.94 -2.54
N PRO A 509 -5.58 -24.73 -1.99
CA PRO A 509 -4.41 -25.55 -2.32
C PRO A 509 -4.62 -27.06 -2.12
N ASN A 510 -5.57 -27.46 -1.27
CA ASN A 510 -5.95 -28.86 -1.05
C ASN A 510 -6.80 -29.47 -2.18
N ASP A 511 -7.41 -28.65 -3.03
CA ASP A 511 -8.13 -29.11 -4.23
C ASP A 511 -7.18 -29.31 -5.42
N ILE A 512 -5.93 -28.85 -5.31
CA ILE A 512 -4.93 -28.90 -6.37
C ILE A 512 -4.13 -30.20 -6.26
N ASN A 513 -4.09 -30.94 -7.36
CA ASN A 513 -3.17 -32.06 -7.52
C ASN A 513 -1.81 -31.52 -8.01
N TRP A 514 -0.82 -31.61 -7.12
CA TRP A 514 0.55 -31.15 -7.33
C TRP A 514 1.44 -32.27 -7.84
N HIS A 515 2.05 -32.08 -9.01
CA HIS A 515 3.06 -32.98 -9.54
C HIS A 515 4.39 -32.26 -9.73
N ILE A 516 5.46 -32.79 -9.14
CA ILE A 516 6.80 -32.19 -9.21
C ILE A 516 7.64 -32.98 -10.23
N ILE A 517 8.22 -32.26 -11.17
CA ILE A 517 9.14 -32.79 -12.17
C ILE A 517 10.57 -32.37 -11.79
N GLY A 518 11.43 -33.35 -11.55
CA GLY A 518 12.81 -33.16 -11.10
C GLY A 518 12.95 -33.21 -9.57
N ASP A 519 14.20 -33.28 -9.10
CA ASP A 519 14.52 -33.33 -7.67
C ASP A 519 14.70 -31.91 -7.10
N ILE A 520 13.60 -31.13 -7.13
CA ILE A 520 13.58 -29.73 -6.73
C ILE A 520 13.00 -29.50 -5.34
N GLY A 521 12.25 -30.45 -4.78
CA GLY A 521 11.60 -30.25 -3.49
C GLY A 521 10.24 -30.91 -3.35
N LYS A 522 9.41 -30.37 -2.46
CA LYS A 522 8.06 -30.86 -2.13
C LYS A 522 7.09 -29.71 -1.84
N ILE A 523 5.80 -29.95 -2.01
CA ILE A 523 4.74 -28.97 -1.69
C ILE A 523 3.91 -29.46 -0.51
N ARG A 524 3.57 -28.56 0.42
CA ARG A 524 2.63 -28.78 1.52
C ARG A 524 1.81 -27.52 1.76
N ASP A 525 0.48 -27.64 1.77
CA ASP A 525 -0.45 -26.54 2.04
C ASP A 525 -0.20 -25.27 1.20
N GLY A 526 0.12 -25.43 -0.10
CA GLY A 526 0.43 -24.31 -1.00
C GLY A 526 1.84 -23.72 -0.87
N VAL A 527 2.67 -24.25 0.03
CA VAL A 527 4.07 -23.83 0.21
C VAL A 527 5.01 -24.85 -0.42
N PHE A 528 5.87 -24.38 -1.33
CA PHE A 528 6.99 -25.14 -1.88
C PHE A 528 8.19 -25.11 -0.94
N TYR A 529 8.79 -26.27 -0.67
CA TYR A 529 10.01 -26.44 0.11
C TYR A 529 11.08 -27.02 -0.81
N SER A 530 12.18 -26.31 -1.00
CA SER A 530 13.21 -26.68 -1.96
C SER A 530 14.07 -27.86 -1.50
N SER A 531 14.80 -28.46 -2.44
CA SER A 531 15.82 -29.47 -2.16
C SER A 531 17.04 -28.86 -1.45
N ASN A 532 17.85 -29.73 -0.84
CA ASN A 532 19.11 -29.37 -0.20
C ASN A 532 20.30 -29.30 -1.19
N LYS A 533 20.03 -29.34 -2.50
CA LYS A 533 21.03 -29.28 -3.56
C LYS A 533 20.54 -28.41 -4.72
N PRO A 534 21.46 -27.77 -5.45
CA PRO A 534 21.13 -27.04 -6.66
C PRO A 534 20.46 -27.95 -7.70
N SER A 535 19.30 -27.54 -8.19
CA SER A 535 18.50 -28.32 -9.12
C SER A 535 17.54 -27.42 -9.90
N SER A 536 16.97 -27.94 -10.98
CA SER A 536 15.94 -27.25 -11.74
C SER A 536 14.91 -28.26 -12.23
N GLY A 537 13.66 -27.83 -12.24
CA GLY A 537 12.48 -28.65 -12.41
C GLY A 537 11.25 -27.80 -12.67
N ALA A 538 10.09 -28.42 -12.54
CA ALA A 538 8.82 -27.73 -12.63
C ALA A 538 7.81 -28.29 -11.62
N ILE A 539 6.85 -27.45 -11.26
CA ILE A 539 5.65 -27.82 -10.54
C ILE A 539 4.50 -27.78 -11.55
N VAL A 540 3.74 -28.86 -11.64
CA VAL A 540 2.50 -28.94 -12.41
C VAL A 540 1.33 -28.90 -11.43
N ALA A 541 0.53 -27.84 -11.51
CA ALA A 541 -0.71 -27.70 -10.77
C ALA A 541 -1.87 -28.18 -11.65
N SER A 542 -2.71 -29.07 -11.12
CA SER A 542 -3.89 -29.56 -11.85
C SER A 542 -5.15 -29.60 -10.99
N VAL A 543 -6.27 -29.18 -11.57
CA VAL A 543 -7.62 -29.27 -10.97
C VAL A 543 -8.57 -29.70 -12.07
N GLU A 544 -9.18 -30.87 -11.91
CA GLU A 544 -9.92 -31.53 -13.00
C GLU A 544 -9.05 -31.60 -14.28
N ASP A 545 -9.50 -31.01 -15.39
CA ASP A 545 -8.78 -30.97 -16.66
C ASP A 545 -7.85 -29.75 -16.81
N ALA A 546 -7.89 -28.79 -15.89
CA ALA A 546 -7.09 -27.58 -15.98
C ALA A 546 -5.68 -27.79 -15.46
N VAL A 547 -4.70 -27.21 -16.16
CA VAL A 547 -3.28 -27.45 -15.94
C VAL A 547 -2.52 -26.14 -16.08
N GLU A 548 -1.69 -25.83 -15.08
CA GLU A 548 -0.75 -24.72 -15.08
C GLU A 548 0.63 -25.20 -14.63
N ASN A 549 1.70 -24.67 -15.23
CA ASN A 549 3.07 -25.07 -14.90
C ASN A 549 3.86 -23.92 -14.28
N ILE A 550 4.74 -24.25 -13.33
CA ILE A 550 5.64 -23.30 -12.69
C ILE A 550 7.07 -23.81 -12.82
N LEU A 551 7.94 -23.04 -13.46
CA LEU A 551 9.36 -23.37 -13.56
C LEU A 551 10.09 -23.03 -12.26
N VAL A 552 10.89 -23.98 -11.76
CA VAL A 552 11.62 -23.81 -10.50
C VAL A 552 13.12 -23.98 -10.71
N SER A 553 13.86 -23.06 -10.11
CA SER A 553 15.31 -23.10 -9.98
C SER A 553 15.66 -23.08 -8.49
N VAL A 554 16.46 -24.05 -8.06
CA VAL A 554 16.91 -24.20 -6.67
C VAL A 554 18.41 -23.99 -6.59
N GLY A 555 18.86 -23.17 -5.65
CA GLY A 555 20.26 -23.01 -5.28
C GLY A 555 21.17 -22.42 -6.38
N TYR A 556 22.43 -22.27 -6.03
CA TYR A 556 23.44 -21.62 -6.86
C TYR A 556 24.57 -22.57 -7.22
N SER A 557 25.22 -22.31 -8.35
CA SER A 557 26.59 -22.77 -8.59
C SER A 557 27.56 -21.70 -8.10
N GLU A 558 28.57 -22.12 -7.35
CA GLU A 558 29.60 -21.25 -6.79
C GLU A 558 30.83 -21.19 -7.70
N VAL A 559 31.42 -19.99 -7.85
CA VAL A 559 32.70 -19.78 -8.51
C VAL A 559 33.57 -18.95 -7.57
N GLU A 560 34.74 -19.48 -7.23
CA GLU A 560 35.74 -18.78 -6.42
C GLU A 560 36.20 -17.48 -7.08
N ILE A 561 36.29 -16.42 -6.28
CA ILE A 561 36.77 -15.09 -6.68
C ILE A 561 38.12 -14.81 -6.01
N GLU A 562 38.22 -15.10 -4.70
CA GLU A 562 39.40 -14.89 -3.85
C GLU A 562 39.39 -15.92 -2.73
N ASP A 563 40.49 -16.66 -2.55
CA ASP A 563 40.62 -17.70 -1.52
C ASP A 563 41.29 -17.17 -0.24
N PHE A 564 41.97 -16.02 -0.31
CA PHE A 564 42.72 -15.40 0.77
C PHE A 564 43.93 -16.22 1.27
N GLU A 565 44.53 -17.02 0.39
CA GLU A 565 45.77 -17.76 0.70
C GLU A 565 47.03 -16.89 0.65
N ASP A 566 46.94 -15.72 0.03
CA ASP A 566 47.95 -14.68 0.07
C ASP A 566 47.31 -13.27 0.11
N LEU A 567 48.13 -12.23 0.20
CA LEU A 567 47.68 -10.83 0.23
C LEU A 567 48.02 -10.09 -1.07
N ASP A 568 48.29 -10.80 -2.16
CA ASP A 568 48.64 -10.18 -3.42
C ASP A 568 47.44 -9.37 -3.95
N ASN A 569 47.68 -8.08 -4.25
CA ASN A 569 46.65 -7.13 -4.69
C ASN A 569 45.56 -6.83 -3.65
N ILE A 570 45.82 -7.10 -2.37
CA ILE A 570 44.92 -6.74 -1.27
C ILE A 570 45.58 -5.68 -0.38
N GLU A 571 44.87 -4.58 -0.12
CA GLU A 571 45.38 -3.47 0.69
C GLU A 571 44.39 -3.03 1.76
N PHE A 572 44.90 -2.64 2.95
CA PHE A 572 44.08 -2.02 3.98
C PHE A 572 43.92 -0.53 3.71
N ILE A 573 42.68 -0.03 3.76
CA ILE A 573 42.38 1.40 3.72
C ILE A 573 41.46 1.77 4.90
N PRO A 574 41.78 2.82 5.67
CA PRO A 574 40.90 3.33 6.72
C PRO A 574 39.91 4.39 6.20
N TYR A 575 38.77 4.55 6.89
CA TYR A 575 37.94 5.76 6.80
C TYR A 575 37.25 6.06 8.13
N PRO A 576 37.29 7.30 8.63
CA PRO A 576 38.18 8.38 8.20
C PRO A 576 39.67 7.99 8.38
N GLU A 577 40.60 8.82 7.90
CA GLU A 577 42.05 8.56 8.01
C GLU A 577 42.54 8.31 9.45
N SER A 578 41.75 8.70 10.47
CA SER A 578 42.06 8.46 11.89
C SER A 578 41.83 7.02 12.35
N VAL A 579 41.09 6.20 11.59
CA VAL A 579 40.87 4.79 11.93
C VAL A 579 42.20 4.04 11.83
N LYS A 580 42.57 3.33 12.90
CA LYS A 580 43.76 2.47 12.90
C LYS A 580 43.33 1.05 12.54
N GLY A 581 44.18 0.35 11.80
CA GLY A 581 43.94 -1.03 11.41
C GLY A 581 45.00 -1.55 10.46
N ASN A 582 44.94 -2.85 10.18
CA ASN A 582 45.76 -3.52 9.19
C ASN A 582 45.10 -4.82 8.75
N ILE A 583 45.63 -5.41 7.67
CA ILE A 583 45.34 -6.77 7.24
C ILE A 583 46.58 -7.66 7.46
N GLU A 584 46.37 -8.92 7.79
CA GLU A 584 47.41 -9.95 7.87
C GLU A 584 46.82 -11.33 7.56
N LEU A 585 47.64 -12.29 7.13
CA LEU A 585 47.22 -13.68 7.01
C LEU A 585 47.10 -14.33 8.40
N ALA A 586 46.07 -15.15 8.57
CA ALA A 586 45.86 -15.96 9.76
C ALA A 586 45.87 -17.44 9.43
N ASN A 587 46.43 -18.26 10.33
CA ASN A 587 46.38 -19.73 10.25
C ASN A 587 45.05 -20.30 10.79
N GLU A 588 44.05 -19.44 10.96
CA GLU A 588 42.70 -19.83 11.33
C GLU A 588 41.84 -19.66 10.08
N ASP A 589 41.51 -20.78 9.45
CA ASP A 589 40.84 -20.87 8.16
C ASP A 589 39.54 -21.67 8.27
N LYS A 590 38.74 -21.57 7.21
CA LYS A 590 37.52 -22.34 6.97
C LYS A 590 37.66 -23.19 5.72
N GLU A 591 38.31 -22.66 4.70
CA GLU A 591 38.68 -23.32 3.46
C GLU A 591 40.19 -23.12 3.23
N GLY A 592 40.85 -24.08 2.57
CA GLY A 592 42.28 -23.95 2.25
C GLY A 592 43.24 -24.09 3.45
N THR A 593 44.15 -23.14 3.61
CA THR A 593 45.20 -23.14 4.65
C THR A 593 45.37 -21.82 5.40
N SER A 594 44.80 -20.73 4.91
CA SER A 594 44.86 -19.43 5.58
C SER A 594 43.65 -18.56 5.26
N SER A 595 43.45 -17.50 6.04
CA SER A 595 42.40 -16.51 5.82
C SER A 595 42.93 -15.09 6.00
N VAL A 596 42.20 -14.09 5.50
CA VAL A 596 42.56 -12.68 5.74
C VAL A 596 41.94 -12.18 7.04
N LYS A 597 42.80 -11.72 7.95
CA LYS A 597 42.40 -11.07 9.20
C LYS A 597 42.43 -9.56 9.04
N LEU A 598 41.28 -8.92 9.23
CA LEU A 598 41.17 -7.46 9.30
C LEU A 598 41.11 -7.01 10.76
N LYS A 599 42.12 -6.25 11.19
CA LYS A 599 42.13 -5.55 12.49
C LYS A 599 41.65 -4.13 12.31
N TYR A 600 40.80 -3.67 13.22
CA TYR A 600 40.25 -2.32 13.21
C TYR A 600 40.17 -1.73 14.62
N ASP A 601 40.28 -0.41 14.72
CA ASP A 601 40.06 0.36 15.93
C ASP A 601 39.26 1.63 15.60
N PHE A 602 37.99 1.64 16.02
CA PHE A 602 37.05 2.74 15.82
C PHE A 602 36.94 3.66 17.05
N THR A 603 37.63 3.34 18.15
CA THR A 603 37.44 4.01 19.45
C THR A 603 37.80 5.50 19.46
N GLU A 604 38.67 5.95 18.55
CA GLU A 604 39.11 7.34 18.42
C GLU A 604 38.35 8.14 17.34
N SER A 605 37.28 7.57 16.75
CA SER A 605 36.57 8.20 15.62
C SER A 605 35.31 8.95 16.07
N GLU A 606 34.90 9.97 15.29
CA GLU A 606 33.71 10.80 15.53
C GLU A 606 32.75 10.72 14.32
N GLY A 607 32.24 9.53 14.01
CA GLY A 607 31.29 9.31 12.90
C GLY A 607 31.48 7.96 12.21
N THR A 608 30.89 7.79 11.02
CA THR A 608 31.01 6.55 10.24
C THR A 608 32.47 6.13 10.10
N SER A 609 32.79 4.95 10.64
CA SER A 609 34.14 4.42 10.72
C SER A 609 34.20 3.07 10.03
N ALA A 610 35.20 2.86 9.16
CA ALA A 610 35.34 1.65 8.38
C ALA A 610 36.79 1.23 8.19
N GLY A 611 37.03 -0.07 8.24
CA GLY A 611 38.27 -0.70 7.77
C GLY A 611 37.99 -1.45 6.47
N TYR A 612 38.62 -1.03 5.37
CA TYR A 612 38.44 -1.66 4.06
C TYR A 612 39.57 -2.63 3.74
N ILE A 613 39.18 -3.74 3.12
CA ILE A 613 40.02 -4.61 2.31
C ILE A 613 39.78 -4.21 0.85
N LEU A 614 40.75 -3.53 0.23
CA LEU A 614 40.71 -3.10 -1.17
C LEU A 614 41.32 -4.18 -2.06
N PHE A 615 40.65 -4.51 -3.18
CA PHE A 615 41.14 -5.46 -4.17
C PHE A 615 41.79 -4.75 -5.38
N GLY A 616 43.00 -4.24 -5.21
CA GLY A 616 43.76 -3.53 -6.23
C GLY A 616 43.05 -2.30 -6.85
N GLU A 617 43.71 -1.60 -7.77
CA GLU A 617 43.09 -0.45 -8.47
C GLU A 617 41.92 -0.89 -9.38
N ASP A 618 42.02 -2.10 -9.92
CA ASP A 618 41.08 -2.61 -10.91
C ASP A 618 39.90 -3.39 -10.33
N GLY A 619 39.90 -3.77 -9.04
CA GLY A 619 38.89 -4.64 -8.45
C GLY A 619 38.95 -6.10 -8.94
N LEU A 620 38.30 -7.01 -8.21
CA LEU A 620 38.10 -8.40 -8.67
C LEU A 620 37.01 -8.42 -9.74
N LYS A 621 37.31 -8.90 -10.96
CA LYS A 621 36.34 -8.96 -12.08
C LYS A 621 35.52 -10.24 -12.01
N LEU A 622 34.19 -10.12 -11.98
CA LEU A 622 33.29 -11.28 -11.95
C LEU A 622 32.83 -11.60 -13.39
N LYS A 623 32.87 -12.88 -13.76
CA LYS A 623 32.42 -13.35 -15.09
C LYS A 623 30.89 -13.41 -15.13
N GLY A 624 30.29 -13.25 -16.30
CA GLY A 624 28.84 -13.41 -16.48
C GLY A 624 28.00 -12.49 -15.58
N SER A 625 26.91 -13.02 -15.05
CA SER A 625 25.94 -12.29 -14.23
C SER A 625 25.56 -13.07 -12.95
N PRO A 626 26.42 -13.07 -11.91
CA PRO A 626 26.09 -13.68 -10.64
C PRO A 626 24.94 -12.94 -9.95
N ASP A 627 24.20 -13.65 -9.11
CA ASP A 627 23.09 -13.10 -8.32
C ASP A 627 23.55 -12.56 -6.98
N LYS A 628 24.51 -13.26 -6.36
CA LYS A 628 25.03 -12.98 -5.03
C LYS A 628 26.55 -13.09 -5.02
N ILE A 629 27.17 -12.47 -4.03
CA ILE A 629 28.55 -12.74 -3.60
C ILE A 629 28.45 -13.32 -2.20
N GLY A 630 29.24 -14.34 -1.87
CA GLY A 630 29.26 -14.95 -0.54
C GLY A 630 30.67 -15.20 -0.04
N MET A 631 30.83 -15.26 1.27
CA MET A 631 32.09 -15.59 1.92
C MET A 631 31.86 -16.14 3.33
N TRP A 632 32.86 -16.82 3.86
CA TRP A 632 32.92 -17.17 5.27
C TRP A 632 33.42 -16.00 6.10
N ILE A 633 32.78 -15.75 7.24
CA ILE A 633 33.18 -14.74 8.20
C ILE A 633 33.33 -15.39 9.57
N HIS A 634 34.52 -15.26 10.15
CA HIS A 634 34.73 -15.62 11.54
C HIS A 634 34.28 -14.47 12.43
N GLY A 635 33.10 -14.61 13.03
CA GLY A 635 32.49 -13.59 13.88
C GLY A 635 33.21 -13.42 15.20
N ASN A 636 33.13 -12.20 15.73
CA ASN A 636 33.72 -11.79 17.01
C ASN A 636 32.67 -11.21 17.98
N ASN A 637 31.38 -11.37 17.67
CA ASN A 637 30.25 -10.82 18.41
C ASN A 637 30.28 -9.27 18.60
N SER A 638 30.97 -8.52 17.74
CA SER A 638 31.07 -7.05 17.76
C SER A 638 29.77 -6.33 17.38
N ASN A 639 28.83 -7.05 16.77
CA ASN A 639 27.57 -6.51 16.25
C ASN A 639 27.75 -5.47 15.11
N HIS A 640 28.95 -5.38 14.52
CA HIS A 640 29.24 -4.49 13.39
C HIS A 640 28.60 -4.95 12.07
N TRP A 641 28.59 -4.02 11.11
CA TRP A 641 28.09 -4.22 9.75
C TRP A 641 29.23 -4.62 8.80
N ILE A 642 29.04 -5.71 8.05
CA ILE A 642 29.93 -6.12 6.95
C ILE A 642 29.31 -5.79 5.59
N ARG A 643 30.09 -5.11 4.76
CA ARG A 643 29.65 -4.59 3.46
C ARG A 643 30.67 -4.83 2.36
N GLY A 644 30.22 -4.74 1.13
CA GLY A 644 31.04 -4.67 -0.08
C GLY A 644 30.72 -3.44 -0.91
N LYS A 645 31.56 -3.16 -1.90
CA LYS A 645 31.29 -2.18 -2.96
C LYS A 645 31.61 -2.81 -4.30
N ILE A 646 30.63 -2.81 -5.20
CA ILE A 646 30.80 -3.25 -6.59
C ILE A 646 30.76 -2.06 -7.54
N THR A 647 31.39 -2.20 -8.70
CA THR A 647 31.30 -1.28 -9.84
C THR A 647 30.77 -2.02 -11.06
N ASP A 648 29.82 -1.42 -11.76
CA ASP A 648 29.21 -1.98 -12.98
C ASP A 648 29.98 -1.59 -14.26
N SER A 649 29.57 -2.14 -15.40
CA SER A 649 30.21 -1.86 -16.70
C SER A 649 30.09 -0.40 -17.16
N ASN A 650 29.18 0.37 -16.57
CA ASN A 650 28.99 1.80 -16.86
C ASN A 650 29.78 2.70 -15.90
N GLY A 651 30.51 2.12 -14.94
CA GLY A 651 31.26 2.86 -13.92
C GLY A 651 30.44 3.30 -12.71
N ASN A 652 29.17 2.89 -12.60
CA ASN A 652 28.35 3.15 -11.43
C ASN A 652 28.76 2.24 -10.28
N THR A 653 28.76 2.77 -9.07
CA THR A 653 29.16 2.00 -7.88
C THR A 653 28.00 1.76 -6.94
N TYR A 654 27.92 0.56 -6.38
CA TYR A 654 26.83 0.13 -5.51
C TYR A 654 27.39 -0.48 -4.23
N PRO A 655 26.94 -0.05 -3.04
CA PRO A 655 27.19 -0.82 -1.83
C PRO A 655 26.34 -2.09 -1.84
N ILE A 656 26.89 -3.18 -1.30
CA ILE A 656 26.18 -4.44 -1.06
C ILE A 656 26.40 -4.84 0.40
N ASP A 657 25.42 -5.49 1.01
CA ASP A 657 25.43 -5.76 2.46
C ASP A 657 25.48 -7.28 2.68
N PHE A 658 26.48 -7.77 3.41
CA PHE A 658 26.63 -9.19 3.74
C PHE A 658 25.91 -9.54 5.05
N THR A 659 26.08 -8.69 6.08
CA THR A 659 25.33 -8.76 7.34
C THR A 659 25.33 -7.41 8.01
N GLN A 660 24.22 -7.00 8.63
CA GLN A 660 24.18 -5.77 9.43
C GLN A 660 24.74 -5.93 10.83
N HIS A 661 24.85 -7.17 11.32
CA HIS A 661 25.21 -7.49 12.69
C HIS A 661 26.04 -8.77 12.74
N VAL A 662 27.32 -8.64 13.08
CA VAL A 662 28.18 -9.78 13.43
C VAL A 662 27.96 -10.14 14.90
N ASN A 663 26.88 -10.86 15.20
CA ASN A 663 26.44 -11.23 16.54
C ASN A 663 26.68 -12.72 16.89
N TRP A 664 27.64 -13.33 16.21
CA TRP A 664 28.07 -14.71 16.42
C TRP A 664 29.57 -14.78 16.68
N ASN A 665 30.02 -15.93 17.17
CA ASN A 665 31.43 -16.31 17.24
C ASN A 665 31.64 -17.55 16.37
N GLY A 666 32.78 -17.64 15.68
CA GLY A 666 33.04 -18.75 14.77
C GLY A 666 32.70 -18.41 13.31
N TRP A 667 32.91 -19.39 12.43
CA TRP A 667 32.66 -19.26 11.00
C TRP A 667 31.17 -19.38 10.64
N GLU A 668 30.65 -18.36 9.95
CA GLU A 668 29.34 -18.40 9.29
C GLU A 668 29.45 -17.98 7.82
N TRP A 669 28.64 -18.61 6.97
CA TRP A 669 28.54 -18.27 5.55
C TRP A 669 27.53 -17.15 5.38
N VAL A 670 27.96 -16.04 4.81
CA VAL A 670 27.10 -14.89 4.54
C VAL A 670 27.08 -14.56 3.05
N THR A 671 25.97 -13.98 2.58
CA THR A 671 25.80 -13.58 1.19
C THR A 671 25.28 -12.15 1.07
N ALA A 672 25.72 -11.44 0.05
CA ALA A 672 25.21 -10.15 -0.35
C ALA A 672 24.55 -10.23 -1.73
N ASP A 673 23.32 -9.73 -1.84
CA ASP A 673 22.59 -9.65 -3.11
C ASP A 673 23.18 -8.57 -4.02
N ILE A 674 23.30 -8.88 -5.32
CA ILE A 674 23.67 -7.90 -6.34
C ILE A 674 22.40 -7.13 -6.76
N PRO A 675 22.41 -5.78 -6.78
CA PRO A 675 21.25 -5.00 -7.17
C PRO A 675 20.78 -5.31 -8.59
N ARG A 676 19.45 -5.40 -8.79
CA ARG A 676 18.85 -5.78 -10.10
C ARG A 676 19.14 -4.81 -11.25
N ASN A 677 19.57 -3.58 -10.94
CA ASN A 677 19.81 -2.50 -11.91
C ASN A 677 21.27 -2.33 -12.33
N VAL A 678 22.16 -3.26 -11.96
CA VAL A 678 23.57 -3.21 -12.41
C VAL A 678 23.71 -3.66 -13.86
N SER A 679 24.70 -3.11 -14.56
CA SER A 679 25.12 -3.58 -15.89
C SER A 679 26.37 -4.46 -15.80
N TYR A 680 26.32 -5.64 -16.41
CA TYR A 680 27.42 -6.60 -16.40
C TYR A 680 28.42 -6.36 -17.54
N PRO A 681 29.70 -6.75 -17.39
CA PRO A 681 30.29 -7.39 -16.20
C PRO A 681 30.49 -6.42 -15.04
N ILE A 682 30.49 -6.94 -13.82
CA ILE A 682 30.75 -6.18 -12.59
C ILE A 682 32.13 -6.53 -12.02
N LYS A 683 32.65 -5.63 -11.18
CA LYS A 683 33.82 -5.89 -10.35
C LYS A 683 33.55 -5.60 -8.88
N LEU A 684 34.11 -6.41 -7.98
CA LEU A 684 34.12 -6.15 -6.54
C LEU A 684 35.35 -5.32 -6.19
N ASN A 685 35.13 -4.09 -5.71
CA ASN A 685 36.22 -3.17 -5.39
C ASN A 685 36.81 -3.43 -4.01
N ARG A 686 35.94 -3.70 -3.02
CA ARG A 686 36.33 -3.83 -1.62
C ARG A 686 35.26 -4.51 -0.80
N ILE A 687 35.70 -5.12 0.31
CA ILE A 687 34.85 -5.55 1.43
C ILE A 687 35.32 -4.83 2.70
N TYR A 688 34.42 -4.60 3.65
CA TYR A 688 34.73 -3.76 4.80
C TYR A 688 33.81 -3.98 6.00
N VAL A 689 34.39 -3.78 7.18
CA VAL A 689 33.68 -3.61 8.44
C VAL A 689 33.36 -2.13 8.58
N VAL A 690 32.12 -1.77 8.93
CA VAL A 690 31.71 -0.39 9.19
C VAL A 690 30.86 -0.29 10.45
N GLU A 691 31.05 0.78 11.19
CA GLU A 691 30.22 1.18 12.32
C GLU A 691 29.79 2.64 12.16
N ILE A 692 28.50 2.90 12.42
CA ILE A 692 27.87 4.23 12.29
C ILE A 692 27.30 4.72 13.62
N ASN A 693 27.15 3.82 14.60
CA ASN A 693 26.67 4.13 15.93
C ASN A 693 27.86 4.33 16.88
N PRO A 694 28.09 5.54 17.40
CA PRO A 694 29.18 5.82 18.34
C PRO A 694 29.14 4.96 19.62
N LEU A 695 27.97 4.42 20.00
CA LEU A 695 27.84 3.54 21.16
C LEU A 695 28.51 2.17 20.96
N ASN A 696 28.81 1.79 19.72
CA ASN A 696 29.43 0.54 19.35
C ASN A 696 30.87 0.76 18.83
N PHE A 697 31.48 1.93 19.03
CA PHE A 697 32.87 2.14 18.61
C PHE A 697 33.79 1.35 19.53
N ASP A 698 34.24 0.21 19.04
CA ASP A 698 35.19 -0.66 19.70
C ASP A 698 36.41 -0.93 18.80
N LYS A 699 37.20 -1.90 19.21
CA LYS A 699 38.32 -2.42 18.43
C LYS A 699 38.22 -3.93 18.41
N GLY A 700 38.57 -4.52 17.28
CA GLY A 700 38.46 -5.95 17.11
C GLY A 700 39.15 -6.45 15.87
N GLU A 701 38.97 -7.75 15.63
CA GLU A 701 39.40 -8.42 14.42
C GLU A 701 38.30 -9.32 13.90
N ILE A 702 38.19 -9.40 12.58
CA ILE A 702 37.27 -10.29 11.84
C ILE A 702 38.08 -10.96 10.74
N LEU A 703 37.87 -12.27 10.57
CA LEU A 703 38.54 -13.05 9.52
C LEU A 703 37.55 -13.31 8.38
N PHE A 704 38.04 -13.24 7.15
CA PHE A 704 37.29 -13.49 5.93
C PHE A 704 37.97 -14.61 5.13
N ASP A 705 37.17 -15.52 4.58
CA ASP A 705 37.66 -16.68 3.85
C ASP A 705 36.69 -17.09 2.73
N GLY A 706 37.19 -17.72 1.66
CA GLY A 706 36.41 -18.37 0.61
C GLY A 706 35.40 -17.46 -0.11
N LEU A 707 35.87 -16.33 -0.66
CA LEU A 707 35.02 -15.38 -1.37
C LEU A 707 34.58 -15.93 -2.74
N LYS A 708 33.27 -16.12 -2.92
CA LYS A 708 32.67 -16.76 -4.09
C LYS A 708 31.58 -15.90 -4.74
N ALA A 709 31.45 -16.03 -6.05
CA ALA A 709 30.32 -15.53 -6.84
C ALA A 709 29.28 -16.65 -6.99
N LEU A 710 28.02 -16.37 -6.70
CA LEU A 710 26.93 -17.33 -6.75
C LEU A 710 26.06 -17.06 -7.99
N TYR A 711 25.97 -18.06 -8.87
CA TYR A 711 25.17 -17.99 -10.10
C TYR A 711 23.95 -18.86 -9.96
N ARG A 712 22.77 -18.30 -10.21
CA ARG A 712 21.51 -19.03 -10.11
C ARG A 712 21.55 -20.28 -10.98
N THR A 713 21.03 -21.40 -10.47
CA THR A 713 20.84 -22.58 -11.31
C THR A 713 19.94 -22.21 -12.50
N PRO A 714 20.33 -22.49 -13.76
CA PRO A 714 19.51 -22.14 -14.90
C PRO A 714 18.23 -22.98 -14.93
N PHE A 715 17.12 -22.38 -15.37
CA PHE A 715 15.90 -23.13 -15.65
C PHE A 715 16.16 -24.11 -16.79
N LYS A 716 15.99 -25.41 -16.53
CA LYS A 716 16.12 -26.42 -17.57
C LYS A 716 14.94 -26.34 -18.53
N ASN A 717 15.21 -26.59 -19.82
CA ASN A 717 14.16 -26.82 -20.78
C ASN A 717 13.60 -28.24 -20.54
N ILE A 718 12.38 -28.33 -20.05
CA ILE A 718 11.72 -29.57 -19.66
C ILE A 718 10.45 -29.70 -20.50
N GLU A 719 10.14 -30.91 -20.96
CA GLU A 719 8.86 -31.18 -21.61
C GLU A 719 7.78 -31.23 -20.54
N LEU A 720 6.85 -30.28 -20.59
CA LEU A 720 5.79 -30.11 -19.60
C LEU A 720 4.43 -30.46 -20.20
N PRO A 721 3.46 -30.87 -19.37
CA PRO A 721 2.07 -30.97 -19.78
C PRO A 721 1.60 -29.66 -20.41
N LYS A 722 0.79 -29.76 -21.46
CA LYS A 722 0.26 -28.59 -22.14
C LYS A 722 -0.69 -27.84 -21.20
N GLU A 723 -0.36 -26.60 -20.90
CA GLU A 723 -1.24 -25.68 -20.18
C GLU A 723 -2.60 -25.58 -20.84
N THR A 724 -3.63 -25.53 -20.01
CA THR A 724 -4.95 -25.15 -20.47
C THR A 724 -4.98 -23.68 -20.83
N VAL A 725 -5.90 -23.33 -21.71
CA VAL A 725 -6.18 -21.93 -22.05
C VAL A 725 -7.67 -21.83 -22.33
N VAL A 726 -8.36 -20.89 -21.67
CA VAL A 726 -9.76 -20.61 -21.98
C VAL A 726 -9.92 -20.21 -23.45
N LYS A 727 -10.78 -20.95 -24.17
CA LYS A 727 -11.22 -20.60 -25.54
C LYS A 727 -12.62 -19.98 -25.50
N ASP A 728 -12.79 -18.84 -26.17
CA ASP A 728 -14.10 -18.19 -26.25
C ASP A 728 -15.06 -18.99 -27.13
N ASN A 729 -16.12 -19.51 -26.53
CA ASN A 729 -17.16 -20.29 -27.20
C ASN A 729 -18.00 -19.47 -28.20
N LYS A 730 -17.93 -18.12 -28.14
CA LYS A 730 -18.57 -17.22 -29.10
C LYS A 730 -17.70 -16.97 -30.34
N GLN A 731 -16.43 -17.37 -30.33
CA GLN A 731 -15.55 -17.27 -31.51
C GLN A 731 -15.81 -18.42 -32.49
N LYS A 732 -16.88 -18.32 -33.26
CA LYS A 732 -17.29 -19.35 -34.22
C LYS A 732 -18.09 -18.77 -35.38
N HIS A 733 -18.05 -19.46 -36.51
CA HIS A 733 -18.89 -19.16 -37.65
C HIS A 733 -20.35 -19.51 -37.36
N VAL A 734 -21.24 -18.55 -37.62
CA VAL A 734 -22.70 -18.74 -37.56
C VAL A 734 -23.33 -17.93 -38.70
N GLU A 735 -24.21 -18.58 -39.46
CA GLU A 735 -25.01 -17.89 -40.48
C GLU A 735 -26.11 -17.05 -39.83
N VAL A 736 -26.43 -15.92 -40.45
CA VAL A 736 -27.46 -15.02 -39.94
C VAL A 736 -28.84 -15.49 -40.37
N ASN A 737 -29.74 -15.64 -39.39
CA ASN A 737 -31.13 -16.02 -39.61
C ASN A 737 -31.94 -14.84 -40.17
N GLU A 738 -33.17 -15.07 -40.64
CA GLU A 738 -34.02 -14.03 -41.27
C GLU A 738 -34.16 -12.73 -40.47
N ASN A 739 -34.18 -12.80 -39.13
CA ASN A 739 -34.31 -11.64 -38.24
C ASN A 739 -32.98 -11.19 -37.62
N GLY A 740 -31.87 -11.87 -37.92
CA GLY A 740 -30.55 -11.51 -37.41
C GLY A 740 -29.90 -10.40 -38.24
N TYR A 741 -28.65 -10.09 -37.91
CA TYR A 741 -27.83 -9.15 -38.67
C TYR A 741 -26.34 -9.36 -38.43
N LYS A 742 -25.51 -8.73 -39.26
CA LYS A 742 -24.05 -8.69 -39.07
C LYS A 742 -23.57 -7.27 -38.81
N PHE A 743 -22.57 -7.15 -37.96
CA PHE A 743 -21.74 -5.94 -37.86
C PHE A 743 -20.27 -6.31 -37.95
N MET A 744 -19.43 -5.36 -38.39
CA MET A 744 -18.00 -5.62 -38.57
C MET A 744 -17.12 -4.61 -37.84
N VAL A 745 -15.92 -5.04 -37.46
CA VAL A 745 -14.85 -4.17 -36.96
C VAL A 745 -13.65 -4.27 -37.88
N THR A 746 -13.10 -3.14 -38.29
CA THR A 746 -11.94 -3.05 -39.18
C THR A 746 -11.02 -1.90 -38.79
N GLY A 747 -9.81 -1.90 -39.34
CA GLY A 747 -8.89 -0.76 -39.25
C GLY A 747 -9.36 0.37 -40.18
N GLY A 748 -8.97 1.60 -39.87
CA GLY A 748 -9.20 2.76 -40.73
C GLY A 748 -8.11 2.95 -41.78
N ILE A 749 -8.43 3.76 -42.79
CA ILE A 749 -7.50 4.27 -43.79
C ILE A 749 -7.73 5.77 -43.86
N ASN A 750 -6.84 6.52 -43.22
CA ASN A 750 -6.98 7.97 -43.01
C ASN A 750 -6.58 8.78 -44.24
N LYS A 751 -5.77 8.20 -45.13
CA LYS A 751 -5.24 8.82 -46.35
C LYS A 751 -4.90 7.73 -47.36
N ILE A 752 -5.15 8.00 -48.63
CA ILE A 752 -4.73 7.14 -49.75
C ILE A 752 -3.44 7.73 -50.34
N ASP A 753 -2.30 7.11 -50.07
CA ASP A 753 -1.00 7.55 -50.61
C ASP A 753 -0.59 6.74 -51.86
N ASN A 754 -1.10 5.52 -52.01
CA ASN A 754 -0.75 4.62 -53.10
C ASN A 754 -1.92 3.72 -53.54
N LEU A 755 -1.70 2.92 -54.59
CA LEU A 755 -2.71 2.00 -55.13
C LEU A 755 -3.11 0.91 -54.14
N LEU A 756 -2.19 0.47 -53.27
CA LEU A 756 -2.45 -0.54 -52.26
C LEU A 756 -3.44 -0.01 -51.21
N ASP A 757 -3.26 1.22 -50.73
CA ASP A 757 -4.20 1.88 -49.81
C ASP A 757 -5.60 1.97 -50.43
N TYR A 758 -5.68 2.33 -51.71
CA TYR A 758 -6.94 2.37 -52.44
C TYR A 758 -7.61 0.99 -52.54
N GLN A 759 -6.84 -0.07 -52.81
CA GLN A 759 -7.36 -1.44 -52.86
C GLN A 759 -7.87 -1.92 -51.50
N ILE A 760 -7.16 -1.61 -50.41
CA ILE A 760 -7.60 -1.94 -49.06
C ILE A 760 -8.87 -1.16 -48.72
N LEU A 761 -8.96 0.12 -49.08
CA LEU A 761 -10.16 0.93 -48.86
C LEU A 761 -11.36 0.37 -49.62
N LYS A 762 -11.23 0.06 -50.93
CA LYS A 762 -12.32 -0.53 -51.72
C LYS A 762 -12.73 -1.91 -51.22
N ARG A 763 -11.78 -2.71 -50.73
CA ARG A 763 -12.09 -4.00 -50.10
C ARG A 763 -12.85 -3.81 -48.79
N THR A 764 -12.42 -2.85 -47.97
CA THR A 764 -13.06 -2.48 -46.71
C THR A 764 -14.48 -1.97 -46.95
N GLU A 765 -14.68 -1.07 -47.92
CA GLU A 765 -15.98 -0.59 -48.38
C GLU A 765 -16.91 -1.76 -48.78
N SER A 766 -16.40 -2.72 -49.57
CA SER A 766 -17.19 -3.88 -49.99
C SER A 766 -17.68 -4.73 -48.83
N TYR A 767 -16.88 -4.89 -47.76
CA TYR A 767 -17.32 -5.60 -46.57
C TYR A 767 -18.24 -4.74 -45.70
N LEU A 768 -17.97 -3.43 -45.55
CA LEU A 768 -18.86 -2.52 -44.82
C LEU A 768 -20.28 -2.55 -45.40
N ASN A 769 -20.40 -2.53 -46.73
CA ASN A 769 -21.70 -2.57 -47.42
C ASN A 769 -22.45 -3.90 -47.26
N LYS A 770 -21.78 -4.98 -46.82
CA LYS A 770 -22.41 -6.29 -46.50
C LYS A 770 -22.89 -6.38 -45.05
N ASN A 771 -22.55 -5.42 -44.21
CA ASN A 771 -22.89 -5.39 -42.79
C ASN A 771 -23.92 -4.29 -42.51
N GLU A 772 -24.73 -4.46 -41.48
CA GLU A 772 -25.71 -3.44 -41.08
C GLU A 772 -25.09 -2.31 -40.26
N VAL A 773 -23.99 -2.60 -39.55
CA VAL A 773 -23.20 -1.63 -38.79
C VAL A 773 -21.71 -1.87 -39.05
N GLY A 774 -20.96 -0.79 -39.27
CA GLY A 774 -19.51 -0.82 -39.38
C GLY A 774 -18.83 -0.08 -38.23
N ILE A 775 -17.82 -0.68 -37.61
CA ILE A 775 -16.95 -0.05 -36.62
C ILE A 775 -15.56 0.05 -37.22
N VAL A 776 -15.02 1.26 -37.29
CA VAL A 776 -13.69 1.52 -37.83
C VAL A 776 -12.82 2.03 -36.68
N MET A 777 -11.76 1.30 -36.34
CA MET A 777 -10.91 1.57 -35.18
C MET A 777 -9.98 2.79 -35.35
N ASP A 778 -10.14 3.54 -36.43
CA ASP A 778 -9.48 4.81 -36.76
C ASP A 778 -10.38 5.60 -37.75
N LYS A 779 -9.90 6.68 -38.37
CA LYS A 779 -10.64 7.42 -39.39
C LYS A 779 -10.76 6.63 -40.69
N LEU A 780 -11.80 6.94 -41.46
CA LEU A 780 -11.97 6.44 -42.81
C LEU A 780 -12.00 7.63 -43.77
N ASP A 781 -11.21 7.57 -44.84
CA ASP A 781 -11.29 8.58 -45.90
C ASP A 781 -12.60 8.40 -46.69
N LYS A 782 -13.63 9.15 -46.27
CA LYS A 782 -14.98 9.06 -46.83
C LYS A 782 -15.09 9.61 -48.25
N GLN A 783 -14.11 10.36 -48.74
CA GLN A 783 -14.16 10.96 -50.09
C GLN A 783 -14.24 9.90 -51.19
N TYR A 784 -13.76 8.68 -50.92
CA TYR A 784 -13.70 7.59 -51.90
C TYR A 784 -14.71 6.47 -51.65
N LEU A 785 -15.66 6.68 -50.73
CA LEU A 785 -16.80 5.78 -50.51
C LEU A 785 -17.92 6.16 -51.47
N GLU A 786 -18.23 5.28 -52.42
CA GLU A 786 -19.13 5.57 -53.53
C GLU A 786 -20.61 5.35 -53.18
N ASN A 787 -20.93 4.53 -52.16
CA ASN A 787 -22.31 4.23 -51.77
C ASN A 787 -22.43 3.63 -50.36
N ASN A 788 -22.26 4.42 -49.29
CA ASN A 788 -22.41 3.89 -47.93
C ASN A 788 -23.62 4.53 -47.20
N ASN A 789 -24.77 3.84 -47.23
CA ASN A 789 -25.99 4.24 -46.52
C ASN A 789 -26.13 3.59 -45.12
N LYS A 790 -25.08 2.90 -44.64
CA LYS A 790 -25.12 2.17 -43.36
C LYS A 790 -24.43 2.99 -42.24
N PRO A 791 -24.86 2.84 -40.98
CA PRO A 791 -24.17 3.45 -39.85
C PRO A 791 -22.70 2.99 -39.75
N ILE A 792 -21.77 3.94 -39.78
CA ILE A 792 -20.34 3.72 -39.54
C ILE A 792 -19.94 4.49 -38.28
N LEU A 793 -19.35 3.78 -37.32
CA LEU A 793 -18.80 4.34 -36.09
C LEU A 793 -17.27 4.41 -36.21
N GLU A 794 -16.73 5.61 -36.35
CA GLU A 794 -15.28 5.87 -36.35
C GLU A 794 -14.80 6.06 -34.92
N VAL A 795 -14.06 5.09 -34.39
CA VAL A 795 -13.54 5.06 -33.02
C VAL A 795 -12.34 5.98 -32.91
N THR A 796 -12.65 7.27 -32.91
CA THR A 796 -11.69 8.38 -32.81
C THR A 796 -11.98 9.18 -31.54
N SER A 797 -11.75 10.49 -31.54
CA SER A 797 -12.02 11.33 -30.38
C SER A 797 -13.53 11.55 -30.16
N GLY A 798 -13.95 11.58 -28.89
CA GLY A 798 -15.33 11.85 -28.49
C GLY A 798 -16.16 10.60 -28.14
N TYR A 799 -17.40 10.84 -27.70
CA TYR A 799 -18.30 9.80 -27.23
C TYR A 799 -19.69 9.95 -27.84
N SER A 800 -20.32 8.83 -28.16
CA SER A 800 -21.64 8.78 -28.78
C SER A 800 -22.31 7.44 -28.51
N SER A 801 -23.61 7.35 -28.75
CA SER A 801 -24.33 6.08 -28.63
C SER A 801 -25.45 6.00 -29.64
N PHE A 802 -25.73 4.81 -30.15
CA PHE A 802 -26.93 4.55 -30.95
C PHE A 802 -27.44 3.13 -30.74
N LYS A 803 -28.73 2.95 -30.96
CA LYS A 803 -29.40 1.65 -30.93
C LYS A 803 -29.46 1.08 -32.34
N HIS A 804 -29.22 -0.22 -32.48
CA HIS A 804 -29.55 -0.97 -33.67
C HIS A 804 -30.15 -2.32 -33.28
N LYS A 805 -31.43 -2.53 -33.62
CA LYS A 805 -32.21 -3.73 -33.24
C LYS A 805 -32.14 -3.98 -31.72
N ASP A 806 -31.56 -5.11 -31.30
CA ASP A 806 -31.43 -5.58 -29.92
C ASP A 806 -30.06 -5.28 -29.30
N THR A 807 -29.26 -4.42 -29.95
CA THR A 807 -27.91 -4.05 -29.51
C THR A 807 -27.75 -2.54 -29.38
N TYR A 808 -27.12 -2.14 -28.28
CA TYR A 808 -26.78 -0.76 -27.98
C TYR A 808 -25.27 -0.54 -28.16
N PHE A 809 -24.90 0.38 -29.05
CA PHE A 809 -23.50 0.72 -29.33
C PHE A 809 -23.12 1.99 -28.57
N ILE A 810 -21.99 1.95 -27.88
CA ILE A 810 -21.46 3.05 -27.06
C ILE A 810 -20.01 3.29 -27.49
N GLN A 811 -19.71 4.49 -27.97
CA GLN A 811 -18.35 4.96 -28.16
C GLN A 811 -17.91 5.80 -26.97
N LEU A 812 -16.71 5.53 -26.46
CA LEU A 812 -16.03 6.32 -25.45
C LEU A 812 -14.61 6.66 -25.94
N ASP A 813 -14.02 7.66 -25.32
CA ASP A 813 -12.67 8.12 -25.62
C ASP A 813 -11.78 8.04 -24.38
N ASN A 814 -10.78 7.17 -24.46
CA ASN A 814 -9.71 7.00 -23.48
C ASN A 814 -8.32 7.37 -24.05
N SER A 815 -8.27 8.16 -25.13
CA SER A 815 -7.04 8.51 -25.84
C SER A 815 -5.98 9.18 -24.96
N LYS A 816 -6.38 9.90 -23.89
CA LYS A 816 -5.46 10.50 -22.91
C LYS A 816 -5.11 9.59 -21.73
N GLY A 817 -5.32 8.27 -21.84
CA GLY A 817 -4.93 7.31 -20.81
C GLY A 817 -6.03 7.01 -19.78
N GLY A 818 -7.30 7.27 -20.10
CA GLY A 818 -8.45 7.01 -19.23
C GLY A 818 -9.67 7.81 -19.69
N ILE A 819 -10.86 7.44 -19.25
CA ILE A 819 -12.10 8.15 -19.61
C ILE A 819 -12.11 9.52 -18.92
N ARG A 820 -11.82 9.56 -17.61
CA ARG A 820 -11.77 10.77 -16.78
C ARG A 820 -10.72 11.76 -17.27
N GLN A 821 -9.52 11.28 -17.58
CA GLN A 821 -8.42 12.14 -18.04
C GLN A 821 -8.69 12.73 -19.43
N THR A 822 -9.43 12.00 -20.28
CA THR A 822 -9.85 12.50 -21.59
C THR A 822 -10.97 13.55 -21.44
N ASP A 823 -12.07 13.16 -20.79
CA ASP A 823 -13.22 14.01 -20.42
C ASP A 823 -14.07 13.28 -19.37
N TYR A 824 -14.07 13.77 -18.13
CA TYR A 824 -14.82 13.16 -17.04
C TYR A 824 -16.35 13.17 -17.22
N ASN A 825 -16.91 14.03 -18.08
CA ASN A 825 -18.35 14.04 -18.35
C ASN A 825 -18.81 12.74 -19.01
N GLN A 826 -17.91 12.04 -19.71
CA GLN A 826 -18.16 10.72 -20.28
C GLN A 826 -18.59 9.71 -19.22
N TRP A 827 -18.05 9.79 -18.01
CA TRP A 827 -18.44 8.88 -16.92
C TRP A 827 -19.89 9.10 -16.47
N ILE A 828 -20.26 10.36 -16.27
CA ILE A 828 -21.61 10.76 -15.88
C ILE A 828 -22.58 10.34 -16.98
N TRP A 829 -22.23 10.62 -18.23
CA TRP A 829 -22.98 10.23 -19.41
C TRP A 829 -23.13 8.70 -19.53
N LEU A 830 -22.05 7.94 -19.41
CA LEU A 830 -22.03 6.47 -19.51
C LEU A 830 -22.95 5.84 -18.47
N LYS A 831 -22.83 6.24 -17.20
CA LYS A 831 -23.70 5.74 -16.12
C LYS A 831 -25.17 6.01 -16.42
N ASN A 832 -25.49 7.23 -16.86
CA ASN A 832 -26.85 7.60 -17.25
C ASN A 832 -27.37 6.79 -18.45
N LYS A 833 -26.52 6.50 -19.44
CA LYS A 833 -26.89 5.64 -20.57
C LYS A 833 -27.18 4.24 -20.10
N LEU A 834 -26.25 3.60 -19.41
CA LEU A 834 -26.37 2.21 -18.98
C LEU A 834 -27.62 1.97 -18.10
N LEU A 835 -28.00 2.93 -17.25
CA LEU A 835 -29.23 2.85 -16.44
C LEU A 835 -30.52 2.74 -17.27
N ASN A 836 -30.50 3.21 -18.52
CA ASN A 836 -31.67 3.27 -19.40
C ASN A 836 -31.57 2.30 -20.59
N VAL A 837 -30.58 1.40 -20.63
CA VAL A 837 -30.42 0.42 -21.73
C VAL A 837 -31.38 -0.75 -21.57
N GLU A 838 -32.32 -0.88 -22.50
CA GLU A 838 -33.27 -2.00 -22.56
C GLU A 838 -32.74 -3.17 -23.40
N GLU A 839 -31.85 -2.89 -24.36
CA GLU A 839 -31.24 -3.84 -25.29
C GLU A 839 -30.52 -4.96 -24.56
N LYS A 840 -30.58 -6.19 -25.10
CA LYS A 840 -29.90 -7.35 -24.52
C LYS A 840 -28.38 -7.19 -24.60
N ASN A 841 -27.89 -6.66 -25.73
CA ASN A 841 -26.47 -6.58 -26.01
C ASN A 841 -25.96 -5.15 -25.89
N ILE A 842 -24.76 -5.00 -25.32
CA ILE A 842 -24.07 -3.72 -25.18
C ILE A 842 -22.68 -3.85 -25.77
N ILE A 843 -22.38 -3.07 -26.81
CA ILE A 843 -21.05 -3.00 -27.42
C ILE A 843 -20.42 -1.66 -27.06
N VAL A 844 -19.38 -1.68 -26.24
CA VAL A 844 -18.59 -0.50 -25.90
C VAL A 844 -17.34 -0.47 -26.76
N VAL A 845 -17.04 0.66 -27.39
CA VAL A 845 -15.86 0.83 -28.23
C VAL A 845 -14.95 1.95 -27.72
N LEU A 846 -13.64 1.70 -27.70
CA LEU A 846 -12.62 2.66 -27.24
C LEU A 846 -11.40 2.71 -28.18
N PRO A 847 -10.76 3.87 -28.36
CA PRO A 847 -9.58 3.98 -29.23
C PRO A 847 -8.33 3.30 -28.67
N LYS A 848 -8.20 3.16 -27.35
CA LYS A 848 -7.05 2.51 -26.69
C LYS A 848 -7.47 1.35 -25.78
N PRO A 849 -6.56 0.44 -25.42
CA PRO A 849 -6.84 -0.60 -24.43
C PRO A 849 -7.42 -0.07 -23.12
N VAL A 850 -8.17 -0.93 -22.42
CA VAL A 850 -8.62 -0.65 -21.04
C VAL A 850 -7.53 -1.05 -20.06
N PHE A 851 -6.99 -2.27 -20.22
CA PHE A 851 -5.97 -2.85 -19.34
C PHE A 851 -4.61 -2.95 -20.04
N GLY A 852 -3.54 -3.10 -19.24
CA GLY A 852 -2.18 -3.35 -19.71
C GLY A 852 -1.36 -2.09 -20.02
N PRO A 853 -0.13 -2.23 -20.57
CA PRO A 853 0.88 -1.17 -20.66
C PRO A 853 0.54 0.02 -21.58
N ASN A 854 -0.55 -0.06 -22.35
CA ASN A 854 -1.09 1.03 -23.18
C ASN A 854 -2.55 1.36 -22.83
N GLY A 855 -3.03 0.85 -21.70
CA GLY A 855 -4.41 0.99 -21.26
C GLY A 855 -4.67 2.28 -20.50
N PHE A 856 -5.60 2.22 -19.54
CA PHE A 856 -5.78 3.32 -18.60
C PHE A 856 -4.54 3.45 -17.72
N VAL A 857 -4.09 4.67 -17.49
CA VAL A 857 -2.95 5.00 -16.63
C VAL A 857 -3.30 4.74 -15.17
N ASP A 858 -4.54 5.01 -14.79
CA ASP A 858 -5.09 4.75 -13.47
C ASP A 858 -5.78 3.37 -13.47
N LYS A 859 -5.17 2.39 -12.77
CA LYS A 859 -5.68 1.02 -12.71
C LYS A 859 -7.04 0.95 -12.01
N LEU A 860 -7.26 1.72 -10.95
CA LEU A 860 -8.54 1.75 -10.25
C LEU A 860 -9.65 2.32 -11.12
N GLU A 861 -9.35 3.25 -12.03
CA GLU A 861 -10.32 3.70 -13.04
C GLU A 861 -10.69 2.59 -14.02
N ALA A 862 -9.72 1.79 -14.50
CA ALA A 862 -10.00 0.63 -15.36
C ALA A 862 -10.83 -0.44 -14.64
N ASP A 863 -10.52 -0.70 -13.37
CA ASP A 863 -11.27 -1.66 -12.56
C ASP A 863 -12.69 -1.17 -12.28
N LEU A 864 -12.91 0.12 -12.02
CA LEU A 864 -14.25 0.69 -11.90
C LEU A 864 -15.02 0.60 -13.23
N PHE A 865 -14.36 0.82 -14.36
CA PHE A 865 -14.99 0.69 -15.68
C PHE A 865 -15.46 -0.74 -15.93
N HIS A 866 -14.60 -1.70 -15.61
CA HIS A 866 -14.96 -3.11 -15.68
C HIS A 866 -16.07 -3.48 -14.71
N GLU A 867 -15.98 -3.07 -13.45
CA GLU A 867 -17.00 -3.34 -12.44
C GLU A 867 -18.38 -2.86 -12.88
N ILE A 868 -18.48 -1.62 -13.35
CA ILE A 868 -19.75 -1.04 -13.81
C ILE A 868 -20.34 -1.88 -14.95
N LEU A 869 -19.53 -2.28 -15.93
CA LEU A 869 -20.00 -3.12 -17.03
C LEU A 869 -20.34 -4.55 -16.58
N SER A 870 -19.55 -5.13 -15.67
CA SER A 870 -19.72 -6.50 -15.16
C SER A 870 -21.04 -6.66 -14.42
N ASN A 871 -21.51 -5.61 -13.74
CA ASN A 871 -22.81 -5.60 -13.07
C ASN A 871 -23.97 -5.73 -14.06
N TYR A 872 -23.85 -5.22 -15.29
CA TYR A 872 -24.85 -5.46 -16.33
C TYR A 872 -24.75 -6.89 -16.89
N SER A 873 -23.52 -7.40 -17.07
CA SER A 873 -23.31 -8.79 -17.47
C SER A 873 -23.94 -9.78 -16.48
N LYS A 874 -23.73 -9.56 -15.18
CA LYS A 874 -24.35 -10.34 -14.09
C LYS A 874 -25.88 -10.29 -14.08
N ASN A 875 -26.49 -9.22 -14.60
CA ASN A 875 -27.94 -9.06 -14.73
C ASN A 875 -28.51 -9.59 -16.06
N GLY A 876 -27.75 -10.40 -16.80
CA GLY A 876 -28.20 -11.10 -18.01
C GLY A 876 -28.05 -10.30 -19.31
N LYS A 877 -27.33 -9.16 -19.30
CA LYS A 877 -26.95 -8.44 -20.52
C LYS A 877 -25.68 -9.06 -21.12
N ASP A 878 -25.55 -9.07 -22.44
CA ASP A 878 -24.32 -9.50 -23.11
C ASP A 878 -23.44 -8.27 -23.41
N VAL A 879 -22.32 -8.12 -22.70
CA VAL A 879 -21.48 -6.92 -22.75
C VAL A 879 -20.14 -7.22 -23.39
N TRP A 880 -19.78 -6.42 -24.39
CA TRP A 880 -18.54 -6.54 -25.14
C TRP A 880 -17.80 -5.21 -25.14
N VAL A 881 -16.48 -5.25 -25.01
CA VAL A 881 -15.61 -4.08 -25.10
C VAL A 881 -14.63 -4.31 -26.24
N ILE A 882 -14.73 -3.50 -27.29
CA ILE A 882 -13.85 -3.56 -28.44
C ILE A 882 -12.94 -2.35 -28.40
N HIS A 883 -11.64 -2.55 -28.42
CA HIS A 883 -10.71 -1.44 -28.26
C HIS A 883 -9.51 -1.52 -29.20
N GLY A 884 -8.94 -0.36 -29.49
CA GLY A 884 -7.70 -0.28 -30.28
C GLY A 884 -6.52 -0.91 -29.53
N GLY A 885 -5.39 -1.07 -30.22
CA GLY A 885 -4.26 -1.78 -29.66
C GLY A 885 -3.08 -1.95 -30.61
N ASP A 886 -2.26 -2.96 -30.34
CA ASP A 886 -1.09 -3.34 -31.15
C ASP A 886 -1.30 -4.66 -31.91
N LYS A 887 -2.34 -5.42 -31.56
CA LYS A 887 -2.66 -6.73 -32.15
C LYS A 887 -4.15 -7.06 -32.04
N ILE A 888 -4.54 -8.18 -32.63
CA ILE A 888 -5.86 -8.78 -32.41
C ILE A 888 -5.75 -9.79 -31.27
N LYS A 889 -6.41 -9.51 -30.14
CA LYS A 889 -6.42 -10.37 -28.94
C LYS A 889 -7.80 -10.33 -28.30
N VAL A 890 -8.26 -11.45 -27.78
CA VAL A 890 -9.49 -11.52 -26.97
C VAL A 890 -9.13 -11.95 -25.56
N ASN A 891 -9.58 -11.19 -24.58
CA ASN A 891 -9.50 -11.56 -23.17
C ASN A 891 -10.92 -11.62 -22.59
N LEU A 892 -11.20 -12.69 -21.85
CA LEU A 892 -12.45 -12.85 -21.11
C LEU A 892 -12.21 -12.42 -19.66
N LYS A 893 -13.10 -11.60 -19.12
CA LYS A 893 -13.08 -11.20 -17.71
C LYS A 893 -14.51 -11.01 -17.23
N ASP A 894 -14.92 -11.78 -16.24
CA ASP A 894 -16.24 -11.70 -15.59
C ASP A 894 -17.44 -11.62 -16.55
N GLY A 895 -17.44 -12.47 -17.58
CA GLY A 895 -18.48 -12.54 -18.60
C GLY A 895 -18.34 -11.53 -19.74
N ILE A 896 -17.35 -10.63 -19.68
CA ILE A 896 -17.11 -9.58 -20.67
C ILE A 896 -15.96 -9.96 -21.60
N ARG A 897 -16.18 -9.76 -22.90
CA ARG A 897 -15.17 -9.92 -23.94
C ARG A 897 -14.46 -8.60 -24.22
N TYR A 898 -13.20 -8.52 -23.85
CA TYR A 898 -12.30 -7.42 -24.21
C TYR A 898 -11.55 -7.82 -25.49
N ILE A 899 -12.03 -7.31 -26.62
CA ILE A 899 -11.46 -7.56 -27.93
C ILE A 899 -10.57 -6.40 -28.32
N GLN A 900 -9.27 -6.63 -28.24
CA GLN A 900 -8.27 -5.76 -28.83
C GLN A 900 -8.26 -5.96 -30.34
N PHE A 901 -8.29 -4.88 -31.10
CA PHE A 901 -8.17 -4.91 -32.55
C PHE A 901 -7.15 -3.88 -33.04
N ASN A 902 -6.14 -4.37 -33.75
CA ASN A 902 -5.34 -3.56 -34.65
C ASN A 902 -4.75 -4.46 -35.74
N ASN A 903 -4.65 -3.94 -36.96
CA ASN A 903 -3.95 -4.61 -38.04
C ASN A 903 -2.45 -4.28 -37.98
N PRO A 904 -1.57 -5.22 -38.36
CA PRO A 904 -0.15 -4.93 -38.47
C PRO A 904 0.09 -3.84 -39.52
N LYS A 905 1.16 -3.06 -39.33
CA LYS A 905 1.62 -2.13 -40.37
C LYS A 905 1.97 -2.90 -41.63
N ILE A 906 1.72 -2.27 -42.78
CA ILE A 906 2.05 -2.80 -44.09
C ILE A 906 3.42 -2.24 -44.46
N GLU A 907 4.43 -3.09 -44.52
CA GLU A 907 5.78 -2.70 -44.94
C GLU A 907 6.04 -3.12 -46.39
N GLU A 908 5.45 -4.25 -46.81
CA GLU A 908 5.49 -4.76 -48.17
C GLU A 908 4.09 -5.14 -48.67
N THR A 909 3.90 -5.19 -50.00
CA THR A 909 2.60 -5.56 -50.62
C THR A 909 2.07 -6.92 -50.15
N LYS A 910 2.94 -7.87 -49.81
CA LYS A 910 2.56 -9.20 -49.31
C LYS A 910 1.89 -9.15 -47.92
N ASP A 911 2.11 -8.08 -47.15
CA ASP A 911 1.55 -7.92 -45.80
C ASP A 911 0.04 -7.66 -45.83
N ILE A 912 -0.52 -7.34 -47.01
CA ILE A 912 -1.95 -7.20 -47.21
C ILE A 912 -2.73 -8.46 -46.79
N TYR A 913 -2.12 -9.64 -46.87
CA TYR A 913 -2.71 -10.91 -46.45
C TYR A 913 -2.75 -11.10 -44.92
N ASN A 914 -2.02 -10.27 -44.17
CA ASN A 914 -2.05 -10.26 -42.71
C ASN A 914 -3.17 -9.36 -42.16
N LEU A 915 -3.77 -8.52 -43.02
CA LEU A 915 -4.91 -7.69 -42.66
C LEU A 915 -6.13 -8.56 -42.38
N LYS A 916 -6.78 -8.29 -41.25
CA LYS A 916 -7.97 -8.99 -40.78
C LYS A 916 -9.08 -8.00 -40.48
N TYR A 917 -10.29 -8.52 -40.35
CA TYR A 917 -11.45 -7.82 -39.81
C TYR A 917 -12.20 -8.78 -38.88
N LEU A 918 -12.99 -8.22 -37.98
CA LEU A 918 -13.91 -8.99 -37.15
C LEU A 918 -15.29 -8.95 -37.79
N SER A 919 -15.93 -10.10 -37.92
CA SER A 919 -17.31 -10.23 -38.35
C SER A 919 -18.13 -10.74 -37.17
N PHE A 920 -19.16 -10.00 -36.77
CA PHE A 920 -20.08 -10.39 -35.71
C PHE A 920 -21.42 -10.76 -36.34
N ALA A 921 -22.00 -11.88 -35.92
CA ALA A 921 -23.34 -12.30 -36.26
C ALA A 921 -24.22 -12.23 -35.02
N VAL A 922 -25.37 -11.58 -35.13
CA VAL A 922 -26.35 -11.45 -34.06
C VAL A 922 -27.63 -12.16 -34.47
N ASN A 923 -28.00 -13.21 -33.74
CA ASN A 923 -29.20 -14.01 -33.99
C ASN A 923 -30.02 -14.13 -32.70
N ASN A 924 -31.25 -13.62 -32.69
CA ASN A 924 -32.13 -13.65 -31.51
C ASN A 924 -31.43 -13.11 -30.24
N GLY A 925 -30.64 -12.04 -30.37
CA GLY A 925 -29.87 -11.45 -29.29
C GLY A 925 -28.66 -12.26 -28.83
N GLU A 926 -28.24 -13.31 -29.53
CA GLU A 926 -26.97 -14.01 -29.27
C GLU A 926 -25.90 -13.51 -30.24
N ILE A 927 -24.75 -13.08 -29.70
CA ILE A 927 -23.61 -12.61 -30.50
C ILE A 927 -22.57 -13.72 -30.64
N THR A 928 -22.13 -13.96 -31.87
CA THR A 928 -20.93 -14.74 -32.19
C THR A 928 -20.02 -13.94 -33.11
N TYR A 929 -18.72 -14.22 -33.09
CA TYR A 929 -17.76 -13.50 -33.92
C TYR A 929 -16.72 -14.40 -34.59
N GLU A 930 -16.15 -13.88 -35.66
CA GLU A 930 -15.06 -14.49 -36.41
C GLU A 930 -13.96 -13.47 -36.67
N ILE A 931 -12.71 -13.96 -36.72
CA ILE A 931 -11.56 -13.18 -37.15
C ILE A 931 -11.21 -13.64 -38.57
N LEU A 932 -11.52 -12.82 -39.57
CA LEU A 932 -11.44 -13.18 -40.98
C LEU A 932 -10.35 -12.39 -41.71
N PRO A 933 -9.66 -13.00 -42.69
CA PRO A 933 -8.70 -12.26 -43.51
C PRO A 933 -9.42 -11.28 -44.44
N MET A 934 -8.89 -10.06 -44.54
CA MET A 934 -9.39 -9.04 -45.47
C MET A 934 -9.16 -9.50 -46.93
N PHE A 935 -8.00 -10.11 -47.17
CA PHE A 935 -7.56 -10.67 -48.45
C PHE A 935 -7.20 -12.15 -48.29
N LYS A 936 -7.70 -13.02 -49.19
CA LYS A 936 -7.37 -14.44 -49.19
C LYS A 936 -6.14 -14.67 -50.06
N ARG A 937 -5.21 -15.52 -49.62
CA ARG A 937 -4.16 -16.04 -50.51
C ARG A 937 -4.83 -16.90 -51.58
N SER A 938 -4.55 -16.62 -52.85
CA SER A 938 -4.89 -17.57 -53.92
C SER A 938 -4.05 -18.83 -53.67
N ILE A 939 -4.71 -19.95 -53.41
CA ILE A 939 -4.05 -21.26 -53.48
C ILE A 939 -3.88 -21.48 -54.98
N GLN A 940 -2.70 -21.18 -55.51
CA GLN A 940 -2.30 -21.62 -56.84
C GLN A 940 -1.63 -22.98 -56.73
#